data_AF-A0A0B7MJX9-F1
#
_entry.id   AF-A0A0B7MJX9-F1
#
_cell.length_a   1.000
_cell.length_b   1.000
_cell.length_c   1.000
_cell.angle_alpha   90.00
_cell.angle_beta   90.00
_cell.angle_gamma   90.00
#
_symmetry.space_group_name_H-M   'P 1'
#
loop_
_entity.id
_entity.type
_entity.pdbx_description
1 polymer ?
#
loop_
_entity_poly.entity_id
_entity_poly.type
_entity_poly.pdbx_seq_one_letter_code
_entity_poly.pdbx_strand_id
1 'polypeptide(L)'
;MVTSRNKKNDWWYKKTRDFQRTFKNCWDAFEHELTGYPDHEVGIKGKAIRSYALGVFNMLLEELADPLSEQGIEQERDWKQALSRPLLLLRGVPLDEEGYFDIDGSLMTKDSLLQAVLDKRSLKDALNDHLERNDFRLAELVIQELQDSGDHQAAELYQEFEELESSACLMLKDKIDHTRNLIVQATIDHVLTEELRSELEGQLLSIEEQKTRQFYLLFQELDEIAENISNLRGERHESLRDNIKQLCSDLDNRAAISGEQNNLVIAKRHLERSEGALRNGDLALADEFVHYAERAIDTGMEIEVEEESDKVKYVEEFAGVINGLNNYLEAEEHRSPRGLVESLSKGKSEAGLDMKRVPGARYKEIKSGLDAWLNIKRYKKVRKNAGLLGEQLRKLMEYAGFQRPQVEYKDGGSKSFYYKATMYAGKLSPLADFGSQRNGVYDIVLVYSRPHAETIGNILHTYGVFSNCPIVIFTGRMNVVQRREWSNYCRREGLTALLVDELLLYYLASQRESRLPALISCGAAWGYLIPYRSFGVIPPEIFKGRNLMVKELAEPGGSCIVYGGRQFGKTVILHMVQREYDNPEREVSVIYDDIKPLGDPQGHYHPEDLWNRLREMLIRRGILYKGVRHDREHISQKIIEKLNKNKTMQVIVLLDESDNFLAADAKHNFEEVHELRRIMDQTERRFKVVFCGLHSVQRYCSGQNHPFAQMMSRPLVIGPLEPAEARSLITEPMEAIGFSFDGDESRDAVLRILCYTNYHPALIQYFCGELVKLVRKRQQEPPYQVTITDVEGIYRREDVRSFMRERFNWTLDLDIRYQVMVYSMIAKQLHDKDGYRREFTVSEALDCATYWWSRGFAAVSLDEAKALLDELIGLGVLVKRINGKYRLKNGNVVRALGSEQEISERLINMAEQPAPDTVEDARCYRLKLNSEERSPLTVQQSNELTKTCSGVGIVFGSAATGITAVPHTLKFLMGSNFSERCQPLPPDIVTLDQLFRLFSNSISRKQAGSDLFYTFASDIPILDASLVDTICDTSRFLSKYSRRSSIVRWVLIFDAVAIRRWFEESPENWMEVESQIDAVVYLMRWDQEMIKKYLADRDILATPLVVEKIYEVTGGWPYLLNELWKLMKDPANIQDPRKPADLLKERLADNADGIADGFLAALGVDEVECGLEMVNMFKELGSISRNEIDDGIKTYGNAKLLDLSREKVGVSLETLHRLNVLVESEAGLEVEAIAAGVIGKR
;
A
#
# COMPACT_ATOMS: atom_id res chain seq x y z
N MET A 1 -15.66 -34.08 83.17
CA MET A 1 -15.31 -34.77 81.91
C MET A 1 -13.93 -35.46 81.96
N VAL A 2 -13.50 -36.02 83.10
CA VAL A 2 -12.22 -36.77 83.17
C VAL A 2 -12.42 -38.27 82.89
N THR A 3 -13.66 -38.73 82.75
CA THR A 3 -13.99 -40.14 82.49
C THR A 3 -14.23 -40.51 81.02
N SER A 4 -14.11 -39.57 80.06
CA SER A 4 -14.23 -39.87 78.61
C SER A 4 -12.90 -39.93 77.85
N ARG A 5 -11.81 -39.36 78.37
CA ARG A 5 -10.46 -39.48 77.76
C ARG A 5 -9.80 -40.84 78.02
N ASN A 6 -9.99 -41.45 79.20
CA ASN A 6 -9.45 -42.78 79.48
C ASN A 6 -10.10 -43.93 78.70
N LYS A 7 -11.29 -43.74 78.13
CA LYS A 7 -11.93 -44.75 77.28
C LYS A 7 -11.46 -44.73 75.82
N LYS A 8 -10.87 -43.63 75.33
CA LYS A 8 -10.33 -43.54 73.96
C LYS A 8 -8.96 -44.20 73.84
N ASN A 9 -8.11 -44.11 74.87
CA ASN A 9 -6.80 -44.75 74.87
C ASN A 9 -6.89 -46.28 74.97
N ASP A 10 -7.82 -46.82 75.76
CA ASP A 10 -8.03 -48.28 75.84
C ASP A 10 -8.50 -48.89 74.51
N TRP A 11 -9.31 -48.18 73.73
CA TRP A 11 -9.76 -48.65 72.41
C TRP A 11 -8.61 -48.71 71.41
N TRP A 12 -7.77 -47.66 71.37
CA TRP A 12 -6.58 -47.62 70.53
C TRP A 12 -5.56 -48.68 70.95
N TYR A 13 -5.27 -48.81 72.24
CA TYR A 13 -4.35 -49.84 72.76
C TYR A 13 -4.81 -51.26 72.42
N LYS A 14 -6.11 -51.51 72.49
CA LYS A 14 -6.71 -52.79 72.11
C LYS A 14 -6.64 -53.03 70.61
N LYS A 15 -6.90 -52.01 69.77
CA LYS A 15 -6.78 -52.10 68.31
C LYS A 15 -5.33 -52.30 67.84
N THR A 16 -4.37 -51.62 68.46
CA THR A 16 -2.94 -51.77 68.16
C THR A 16 -2.45 -53.16 68.57
N ARG A 17 -2.87 -53.68 69.74
CA ARG A 17 -2.56 -55.06 70.13
C ARG A 17 -3.26 -56.11 69.26
N ASP A 18 -4.50 -55.88 68.84
CA ASP A 18 -5.22 -56.77 67.93
C ASP A 18 -4.56 -56.77 66.55
N PHE A 19 -4.10 -55.61 66.06
CA PHE A 19 -3.33 -55.50 64.83
C PHE A 19 -1.97 -56.21 64.94
N GLN A 20 -1.19 -55.94 65.99
CA GLN A 20 0.08 -56.63 66.25
C GLN A 20 -0.07 -58.15 66.33
N ARG A 21 -1.12 -58.64 66.99
CA ARG A 21 -1.38 -60.08 67.11
C ARG A 21 -1.84 -60.69 65.79
N THR A 22 -2.69 -59.99 65.02
CA THR A 22 -3.16 -60.47 63.72
C THR A 22 -2.03 -60.47 62.70
N PHE A 23 -1.21 -59.42 62.69
CA PHE A 23 -0.03 -59.29 61.85
C PHE A 23 1.01 -60.38 62.15
N LYS A 24 1.31 -60.63 63.43
CA LYS A 24 2.24 -61.69 63.84
C LYS A 24 1.73 -63.09 63.44
N ASN A 25 0.44 -63.37 63.60
CA ASN A 25 -0.15 -64.65 63.19
C ASN A 25 -0.15 -64.83 61.65
N CYS A 26 -0.43 -63.77 60.89
CA CYS A 26 -0.35 -63.80 59.43
C CYS A 26 1.10 -63.94 58.95
N TRP A 27 2.06 -63.36 59.68
CA TRP A 27 3.48 -63.47 59.38
C TRP A 27 4.01 -64.89 59.63
N ASP A 28 3.72 -65.49 60.79
CA ASP A 28 4.16 -66.86 61.09
C ASP A 28 3.63 -67.86 60.04
N ALA A 29 2.42 -67.63 59.50
CA ALA A 29 1.85 -68.42 58.40
C ALA A 29 2.55 -68.18 57.05
N PHE A 30 2.86 -66.92 56.74
CA PHE A 30 3.51 -66.52 55.49
C PHE A 30 5.01 -66.91 55.45
N GLU A 31 5.72 -66.81 56.58
CA GLU A 31 7.11 -67.26 56.74
C GLU A 31 7.23 -68.78 56.56
N HIS A 32 6.24 -69.53 57.02
CA HIS A 32 6.15 -70.98 56.85
C HIS A 32 5.86 -71.39 55.37
N GLU A 33 5.12 -70.57 54.63
CA GLU A 33 4.91 -70.71 53.18
C GLU A 33 6.19 -70.39 52.38
N LEU A 34 6.93 -69.35 52.79
CA LEU A 34 8.17 -68.91 52.16
C LEU A 34 9.36 -69.85 52.41
N THR A 35 9.36 -70.58 53.52
CA THR A 35 10.40 -71.56 53.87
C THR A 35 10.17 -72.95 53.28
N GLY A 36 8.95 -73.27 52.85
CA GLY A 36 8.56 -74.58 52.28
C GLY A 36 8.87 -74.81 50.80
N TYR A 37 9.35 -73.80 50.06
CA TYR A 37 9.70 -73.94 48.64
C TYR A 37 11.08 -74.56 48.43
N PRO A 38 11.23 -75.69 47.69
CA PRO A 38 12.53 -76.32 47.46
C PRO A 38 13.44 -75.45 46.58
N ASP A 39 14.71 -75.36 46.98
CA ASP A 39 15.76 -74.45 46.47
C ASP A 39 16.18 -74.61 44.97
N HIS A 40 15.48 -75.45 44.19
CA HIS A 40 15.91 -75.85 42.85
C HIS A 40 15.12 -75.24 41.68
N GLU A 41 14.05 -74.47 41.90
CA GLU A 41 13.28 -73.82 40.81
C GLU A 41 13.18 -72.29 40.88
N VAL A 42 14.07 -71.63 41.64
CA VAL A 42 14.05 -70.16 41.72
C VAL A 42 15.45 -69.60 41.43
N GLY A 43 15.60 -68.98 40.25
CA GLY A 43 16.81 -68.26 39.86
C GLY A 43 17.14 -67.09 40.82
N ILE A 44 18.37 -66.57 40.72
CA ILE A 44 18.97 -65.56 41.63
C ILE A 44 18.04 -64.39 41.98
N LYS A 45 17.17 -63.96 41.04
CA LYS A 45 16.13 -62.95 41.28
C LYS A 45 15.14 -63.30 42.40
N GLY A 46 14.65 -64.54 42.47
CA GLY A 46 13.71 -64.91 43.54
C GLY A 46 14.39 -65.18 44.88
N LYS A 47 15.68 -65.53 44.91
CA LYS A 47 16.49 -65.54 46.14
C LYS A 47 16.72 -64.12 46.67
N ALA A 48 16.95 -63.15 45.78
CA ALA A 48 17.09 -61.73 46.14
C ALA A 48 15.76 -61.13 46.63
N ILE A 49 14.63 -61.44 45.97
CA ILE A 49 13.29 -60.98 46.39
C ILE A 49 12.90 -61.59 47.75
N ARG A 50 13.23 -62.86 48.00
CA ARG A 50 13.00 -63.52 49.30
C ARG A 50 13.86 -62.89 50.41
N SER A 51 15.13 -62.63 50.16
CA SER A 51 16.04 -61.96 51.10
C SER A 51 15.60 -60.52 51.38
N TYR A 52 15.16 -59.79 50.34
CA TYR A 52 14.65 -58.43 50.43
C TYR A 52 13.34 -58.34 51.23
N ALA A 53 12.39 -59.24 50.99
CA ALA A 53 11.16 -59.32 51.77
C ALA A 53 11.42 -59.65 53.24
N LEU A 54 12.29 -60.63 53.53
CA LEU A 54 12.68 -60.96 54.92
C LEU A 54 13.38 -59.79 55.63
N GLY A 55 14.23 -59.03 54.94
CA GLY A 55 14.97 -57.89 55.50
C GLY A 55 14.08 -56.68 55.83
N VAL A 56 13.18 -56.30 54.92
CA VAL A 56 12.27 -55.16 55.12
C VAL A 56 11.25 -55.47 56.22
N PHE A 57 10.72 -56.70 56.27
CA PHE A 57 9.72 -57.07 57.26
C PHE A 57 10.30 -57.33 58.66
N ASN A 58 11.55 -57.81 58.79
CA ASN A 58 12.21 -57.90 60.11
C ASN A 58 12.47 -56.52 60.73
N MET A 59 12.79 -55.51 59.91
CA MET A 59 12.97 -54.12 60.36
C MET A 59 11.67 -53.55 60.93
N LEU A 60 10.53 -53.83 60.27
CA LEU A 60 9.19 -53.49 60.77
C LEU A 60 8.81 -54.25 62.05
N LEU A 61 9.27 -55.50 62.20
CA LEU A 61 9.03 -56.33 63.38
C LEU A 61 9.86 -55.85 64.59
N GLU A 62 11.08 -55.37 64.37
CA GLU A 62 11.93 -54.75 65.40
C GLU A 62 11.33 -53.42 65.91
N GLU A 63 10.84 -52.55 65.02
CA GLU A 63 10.15 -51.32 65.42
C GLU A 63 8.83 -51.58 66.17
N LEU A 64 8.12 -52.66 65.84
CA LEU A 64 6.88 -53.04 66.54
C LEU A 64 7.13 -53.76 67.87
N ALA A 65 8.36 -54.23 68.14
CA ALA A 65 8.70 -55.03 69.32
C ALA A 65 9.27 -54.21 70.50
N ASP A 66 9.65 -52.94 70.30
CA ASP A 66 10.13 -52.07 71.38
C ASP A 66 8.97 -51.30 72.03
N PRO A 67 8.60 -51.57 73.30
CA PRO A 67 7.55 -50.82 73.96
C PRO A 67 8.08 -49.44 74.35
N LEU A 68 7.67 -48.41 73.60
CA LEU A 68 7.87 -47.00 73.93
C LEU A 68 7.58 -46.73 75.43
N SER A 69 8.63 -46.42 76.18
CA SER A 69 8.57 -45.89 77.53
C SER A 69 7.75 -44.60 77.58
N GLU A 70 6.93 -44.43 78.62
CA GLU A 70 5.93 -43.35 78.81
C GLU A 70 6.45 -41.89 78.86
N GLN A 71 7.68 -41.59 78.44
CA GLN A 71 8.24 -40.22 78.50
C GLN A 71 8.42 -39.52 77.13
N GLY A 72 7.92 -40.07 76.03
CA GLY A 72 8.11 -39.51 74.68
C GLY A 72 6.86 -39.04 73.92
N ILE A 73 5.81 -38.56 74.58
CA ILE A 73 4.49 -38.29 73.93
C ILE A 73 4.34 -36.84 73.40
N GLU A 74 5.43 -36.12 73.08
CA GLU A 74 5.34 -34.75 72.50
C GLU A 74 6.05 -34.55 71.16
N GLN A 75 6.45 -35.63 70.46
CA GLN A 75 6.89 -35.53 69.06
C GLN A 75 5.92 -36.29 68.15
N GLU A 76 4.90 -35.59 67.62
CA GLU A 76 4.42 -35.87 66.26
C GLU A 76 5.60 -35.65 65.31
N ARG A 77 6.49 -36.64 65.15
CA ARG A 77 7.38 -36.69 63.99
C ARG A 77 6.57 -37.20 62.81
N ASP A 78 6.29 -36.25 61.94
CA ASP A 78 5.49 -36.33 60.74
C ASP A 78 6.06 -37.40 59.77
N TRP A 79 5.34 -38.51 59.58
CA TRP A 79 5.73 -39.56 58.62
C TRP A 79 5.85 -39.00 57.18
N LYS A 80 5.21 -37.86 56.90
CA LYS A 80 5.36 -37.11 55.64
C LYS A 80 6.77 -36.52 55.46
N GLN A 81 7.40 -36.02 56.54
CA GLN A 81 8.82 -35.61 56.51
C GLN A 81 9.78 -36.78 56.31
N ALA A 82 9.41 -37.99 56.75
CA ALA A 82 10.22 -39.19 56.49
C ALA A 82 10.18 -39.63 55.02
N LEU A 83 9.08 -39.32 54.30
CA LEU A 83 8.91 -39.63 52.87
C LEU A 83 9.46 -38.55 51.93
N SER A 84 9.51 -37.28 52.36
CA SER A 84 10.04 -36.18 51.52
C SER A 84 11.52 -36.36 51.15
N ARG A 85 12.33 -36.86 52.08
CA ARG A 85 13.78 -37.02 51.89
C ARG A 85 14.16 -38.06 50.81
N PRO A 86 13.55 -39.27 50.77
CA PRO A 86 13.71 -40.18 49.63
C PRO A 86 13.21 -39.60 48.30
N LEU A 87 12.16 -38.77 48.32
CA LEU A 87 11.60 -38.16 47.11
C LEU A 87 12.53 -37.09 46.52
N LEU A 88 13.27 -36.34 47.34
CA LEU A 88 14.28 -35.37 46.86
C LEU A 88 15.38 -35.99 45.98
N LEU A 89 15.63 -37.30 46.11
CA LEU A 89 16.59 -38.05 45.29
C LEU A 89 16.04 -38.43 43.90
N LEU A 90 14.74 -38.25 43.68
CA LEU A 90 14.07 -38.54 42.43
C LEU A 90 14.04 -37.33 41.52
N ARG A 91 14.00 -37.60 40.22
CA ARG A 91 13.91 -36.57 39.18
C ARG A 91 12.46 -36.32 38.80
N GLY A 92 12.04 -35.04 38.82
CA GLY A 92 10.69 -34.60 38.39
C GLY A 92 9.58 -34.99 39.37
N VAL A 93 9.72 -34.63 40.64
CA VAL A 93 8.73 -34.92 41.69
C VAL A 93 7.59 -33.89 41.63
N PRO A 94 6.31 -34.31 41.75
CA PRO A 94 5.20 -33.37 41.80
C PRO A 94 5.29 -32.48 43.05
N LEU A 95 5.15 -31.17 42.82
CA LEU A 95 5.07 -30.13 43.85
C LEU A 95 3.67 -29.49 43.80
N ASP A 96 3.14 -29.10 44.96
CA ASP A 96 1.90 -28.32 45.06
C ASP A 96 2.12 -26.83 44.69
N GLU A 97 1.05 -26.03 44.68
CA GLU A 97 1.09 -24.59 44.33
C GLU A 97 1.96 -23.76 45.28
N GLU A 98 2.24 -24.25 46.49
CA GLU A 98 3.12 -23.62 47.48
C GLU A 98 4.57 -24.14 47.36
N GLY A 99 4.81 -25.08 46.45
CA GLY A 99 6.09 -25.68 46.14
C GLY A 99 6.58 -26.67 47.19
N TYR A 100 5.67 -27.29 47.94
CA TYR A 100 5.90 -28.46 48.79
C TYR A 100 5.55 -29.77 48.06
N PHE A 101 5.94 -30.91 48.61
CA PHE A 101 5.64 -32.21 48.01
C PHE A 101 4.14 -32.50 47.99
N ASP A 102 3.56 -32.63 46.79
CA ASP A 102 2.20 -33.11 46.64
C ASP A 102 2.17 -34.64 46.76
N ILE A 103 1.90 -35.12 47.98
CA ILE A 103 1.82 -36.55 48.30
C ILE A 103 0.51 -37.17 47.79
N ASP A 104 -0.51 -36.35 47.54
CA ASP A 104 -1.83 -36.79 47.06
C ASP A 104 -1.92 -36.81 45.51
N GLY A 105 -0.97 -36.16 44.84
CA GLY A 105 -0.79 -36.16 43.39
C GLY A 105 -0.25 -37.47 42.80
N SER A 106 -0.54 -37.70 41.50
CA SER A 106 -0.03 -38.88 40.79
C SER A 106 1.50 -38.79 40.60
N LEU A 107 2.24 -39.67 41.28
CA LEU A 107 3.71 -39.83 41.15
C LEU A 107 4.09 -40.33 39.74
N MET A 108 4.27 -39.38 38.81
CA MET A 108 4.76 -39.63 37.45
C MET A 108 6.26 -39.32 37.36
N THR A 109 7.09 -40.01 38.14
CA THR A 109 8.53 -39.78 38.15
C THR A 109 9.20 -40.50 36.98
N LYS A 110 10.13 -39.82 36.28
CA LYS A 110 10.91 -40.42 35.18
C LYS A 110 11.91 -41.48 35.66
N ASP A 111 12.30 -41.42 36.94
CA ASP A 111 13.20 -42.37 37.61
C ASP A 111 12.45 -43.16 38.69
N SER A 112 12.88 -44.41 38.93
CA SER A 112 12.40 -45.20 40.07
C SER A 112 13.25 -44.95 41.31
N LEU A 113 12.62 -44.91 42.50
CA LEU A 113 13.32 -44.80 43.78
C LEU A 113 14.35 -45.93 43.97
N LEU A 114 14.04 -47.10 43.43
CA LEU A 114 14.94 -48.26 43.43
C LEU A 114 16.24 -47.95 42.67
N GLN A 115 16.17 -47.26 41.53
CA GLN A 115 17.36 -46.90 40.75
C GLN A 115 18.23 -45.86 41.48
N ALA A 116 17.63 -44.82 42.06
CA ALA A 116 18.36 -43.82 42.83
C ALA A 116 19.08 -44.42 44.06
N VAL A 117 18.44 -45.41 44.71
CA VAL A 117 19.02 -46.16 45.84
C VAL A 117 20.12 -47.13 45.37
N LEU A 118 19.95 -47.82 44.24
CA LEU A 118 20.96 -48.72 43.65
C LEU A 118 22.21 -47.95 43.22
N ASP A 119 22.03 -46.75 42.67
CA ASP A 119 23.11 -45.85 42.26
C ASP A 119 23.82 -45.20 43.47
N LYS A 120 23.31 -45.40 44.69
CA LYS A 120 23.76 -44.75 45.93
C LYS A 120 23.80 -43.22 45.83
N ARG A 121 22.81 -42.60 45.15
CA ARG A 121 22.76 -41.14 45.00
C ARG A 121 22.66 -40.47 46.36
N SER A 122 23.62 -39.59 46.64
CA SER A 122 23.59 -38.72 47.80
C SER A 122 22.70 -37.50 47.54
N LEU A 123 22.35 -36.75 48.59
CA LEU A 123 21.67 -35.46 48.44
C LEU A 123 22.50 -34.46 47.62
N LYS A 124 23.83 -34.56 47.62
CA LYS A 124 24.71 -33.74 46.79
C LYS A 124 24.65 -34.13 45.31
N ASP A 125 24.57 -35.43 45.02
CA ASP A 125 24.37 -35.92 43.66
C ASP A 125 22.98 -35.51 43.12
N ALA A 126 21.95 -35.54 43.98
CA ALA A 126 20.62 -35.07 43.63
C ALA A 126 20.58 -33.54 43.41
N LEU A 127 21.28 -32.76 44.23
CA LEU A 127 21.41 -31.30 44.05
C LEU A 127 22.03 -30.98 42.68
N ASN A 128 23.12 -31.65 42.32
CA ASN A 128 23.77 -31.47 41.01
C ASN A 128 22.84 -31.87 39.86
N ASP A 129 22.13 -32.99 39.97
CA ASP A 129 21.14 -33.44 38.98
C ASP A 129 20.01 -32.41 38.76
N HIS A 130 19.54 -31.75 39.83
CA HIS A 130 18.48 -30.73 39.75
C HIS A 130 18.99 -29.40 39.19
N LEU A 131 20.21 -29.01 39.58
CA LEU A 131 20.90 -27.83 39.04
C LEU A 131 21.20 -27.99 37.54
N GLU A 132 21.69 -29.14 37.09
CA GLU A 132 21.92 -29.45 35.66
C GLU A 132 20.62 -29.39 34.82
N ARG A 133 19.47 -29.58 35.45
CA ARG A 133 18.15 -29.55 34.82
C ARG A 133 17.44 -28.19 34.91
N ASN A 134 18.04 -27.21 35.57
CA ASN A 134 17.41 -25.92 35.87
C ASN A 134 16.11 -26.05 36.68
N ASP A 135 16.02 -27.03 37.59
CA ASP A 135 14.93 -27.16 38.57
C ASP A 135 15.37 -26.57 39.92
N PHE A 136 15.37 -25.23 39.99
CA PHE A 136 15.86 -24.50 41.15
C PHE A 136 14.93 -24.64 42.36
N ARG A 137 13.67 -25.03 42.16
CA ARG A 137 12.74 -25.28 43.26
C ARG A 137 13.10 -26.57 44.00
N LEU A 138 13.38 -27.66 43.29
CA LEU A 138 13.84 -28.90 43.93
C LEU A 138 15.25 -28.74 44.52
N ALA A 139 16.15 -28.00 43.85
CA ALA A 139 17.48 -27.71 44.37
C ALA A 139 17.44 -26.92 45.70
N GLU A 140 16.55 -25.93 45.83
CA GLU A 140 16.35 -25.18 47.07
C GLU A 140 15.89 -26.08 48.23
N LEU A 141 14.96 -27.00 47.97
CA LEU A 141 14.48 -27.96 48.97
C LEU A 141 15.59 -28.94 49.40
N VAL A 142 16.46 -29.36 48.48
CA VAL A 142 17.63 -30.20 48.80
C VAL A 142 18.63 -29.43 49.67
N ILE A 143 18.88 -28.15 49.39
CA ILE A 143 19.80 -27.34 50.20
C ILE A 143 19.24 -27.08 51.59
N GLN A 144 17.92 -26.84 51.73
CA GLN A 144 17.27 -26.72 53.04
C GLN A 144 17.45 -27.99 53.89
N GLU A 145 17.28 -29.18 53.30
CA GLU A 145 17.52 -30.46 53.98
C GLU A 145 19.01 -30.67 54.34
N LEU A 146 19.95 -30.19 53.51
CA LEU A 146 21.38 -30.22 53.81
C LEU A 146 21.75 -29.27 54.97
N GLN A 147 21.08 -28.12 55.08
CA GLN A 147 21.23 -27.18 56.20
C GLN A 147 20.65 -27.76 57.49
N ASP A 148 19.46 -28.36 57.44
CA ASP A 148 18.79 -28.98 58.59
C ASP A 148 19.53 -30.21 59.12
N SER A 149 20.26 -30.92 58.25
CA SER A 149 21.13 -32.05 58.63
C SER A 149 22.52 -31.64 59.14
N GLY A 150 22.85 -30.34 59.13
CA GLY A 150 24.08 -29.80 59.71
C GLY A 150 25.34 -29.95 58.85
N ASP A 151 25.22 -30.08 57.53
CA ASP A 151 26.37 -30.18 56.62
C ASP A 151 27.13 -28.84 56.53
N HIS A 152 28.42 -28.85 56.84
CA HIS A 152 29.29 -27.67 56.82
C HIS A 152 29.47 -27.06 55.41
N GLN A 153 29.21 -27.81 54.34
CA GLN A 153 29.31 -27.34 52.95
C GLN A 153 28.03 -26.70 52.41
N ALA A 154 26.92 -26.72 53.17
CA ALA A 154 25.63 -26.21 52.69
C ALA A 154 25.66 -24.71 52.35
N ALA A 155 26.51 -23.92 53.03
CA ALA A 155 26.66 -22.49 52.74
C ALA A 155 27.43 -22.22 51.43
N GLU A 156 28.42 -23.04 51.10
CA GLU A 156 29.16 -22.95 49.83
C GLU A 156 28.28 -23.38 48.65
N LEU A 157 27.52 -24.46 48.81
CA LEU A 157 26.56 -24.94 47.80
C LEU A 157 25.39 -23.97 47.56
N TYR A 158 25.01 -23.18 48.58
CA TYR A 158 23.99 -22.14 48.43
C TYR A 158 24.49 -20.96 47.58
N GLN A 159 25.77 -20.59 47.68
CA GLN A 159 26.36 -19.58 46.80
C GLN A 159 26.41 -20.05 45.34
N GLU A 160 26.81 -21.31 45.11
CA GLU A 160 26.81 -21.91 43.77
C GLU A 160 25.39 -21.99 43.17
N PHE A 161 24.39 -22.29 44.00
CA PHE A 161 22.96 -22.23 43.63
C PHE A 161 22.54 -20.82 43.19
N GLU A 162 22.84 -19.77 43.97
CA GLU A 162 22.47 -18.38 43.64
C GLU A 162 23.14 -17.90 42.34
N GLU A 163 24.40 -18.29 42.09
CA GLU A 163 25.12 -17.98 40.86
C GLU A 163 24.48 -18.66 39.64
N LEU A 164 24.12 -19.94 39.77
CA LEU A 164 23.47 -20.71 38.71
C LEU A 164 22.02 -20.25 38.45
N GLU A 165 21.25 -19.91 39.48
CA GLU A 165 19.89 -19.34 39.35
C GLU A 165 19.95 -18.00 38.61
N SER A 166 20.91 -17.14 38.98
CA SER A 166 21.14 -15.86 38.31
C SER A 166 21.53 -16.03 36.83
N SER A 167 22.42 -16.99 36.54
CA SER A 167 22.83 -17.33 35.18
C SER A 167 21.66 -17.87 34.34
N ALA A 168 20.86 -18.78 34.90
CA ALA A 168 19.70 -19.34 34.23
C ALA A 168 18.60 -18.31 33.99
N CYS A 169 18.43 -17.33 34.90
CA CYS A 169 17.53 -16.19 34.69
C CYS A 169 17.97 -15.32 33.50
N LEU A 170 19.26 -15.05 33.35
CA LEU A 170 19.81 -14.36 32.18
C LEU A 170 19.58 -15.18 30.90
N MET A 171 19.84 -16.50 30.93
CA MET A 171 19.59 -17.39 29.78
C MET A 171 18.12 -17.45 29.38
N LEU A 172 17.21 -17.51 30.36
CA LEU A 172 15.77 -17.49 30.12
C LEU A 172 15.36 -16.19 29.46
N LYS A 173 15.84 -15.06 29.96
CA LYS A 173 15.59 -13.75 29.36
C LYS A 173 16.12 -13.66 27.92
N ASP A 174 17.35 -14.12 27.68
CA ASP A 174 17.93 -14.16 26.34
C ASP A 174 17.13 -15.06 25.40
N LYS A 175 16.61 -16.21 25.88
CA LYS A 175 15.80 -17.13 25.08
C LYS A 175 14.40 -16.59 24.81
N ILE A 176 13.78 -15.89 25.77
CA ILE A 176 12.51 -15.15 25.57
C ILE A 176 12.71 -14.07 24.50
N ASP A 177 13.77 -13.28 24.59
CA ASP A 177 14.10 -12.27 23.57
C ASP A 177 14.42 -12.90 22.21
N HIS A 178 15.04 -14.09 22.19
CA HIS A 178 15.25 -14.85 20.97
C HIS A 178 13.93 -15.34 20.35
N THR A 179 13.04 -15.95 21.12
CA THR A 179 11.72 -16.42 20.67
C THR A 179 10.85 -15.26 20.19
N ARG A 180 10.88 -14.12 20.87
CA ARG A 180 10.25 -12.87 20.41
C ARG A 180 10.77 -12.46 19.03
N ASN A 181 12.08 -12.51 18.82
CA ASN A 181 12.68 -12.23 17.52
C ASN A 181 12.29 -13.25 16.45
N LEU A 182 12.12 -14.53 16.80
CA LEU A 182 11.65 -15.57 15.87
C LEU A 182 10.21 -15.30 15.43
N ILE A 183 9.30 -14.97 16.36
CA ILE A 183 7.92 -14.60 16.05
C ILE A 183 7.89 -13.41 15.09
N VAL A 184 8.66 -12.37 15.40
CA VAL A 184 8.72 -11.18 14.55
C VAL A 184 9.31 -11.50 13.17
N GLN A 185 10.37 -12.30 13.08
CA GLN A 185 10.96 -12.70 11.80
C GLN A 185 10.01 -13.57 10.98
N ALA A 186 9.31 -14.51 11.60
CA ALA A 186 8.35 -15.35 10.91
C ALA A 186 7.15 -14.53 10.39
N THR A 187 6.79 -13.44 11.08
CA THR A 187 5.82 -12.46 10.58
C THR A 187 6.36 -11.72 9.34
N ILE A 188 7.64 -11.33 9.36
CA ILE A 188 8.34 -10.68 8.24
C ILE A 188 8.47 -11.60 7.02
N ASP A 189 8.74 -12.89 7.26
CA ASP A 189 8.97 -13.92 6.25
C ASP A 189 7.66 -14.45 5.61
N HIS A 190 6.51 -13.83 5.95
CA HIS A 190 5.18 -14.27 5.51
C HIS A 190 4.82 -15.70 5.95
N VAL A 191 5.36 -16.14 7.08
CA VAL A 191 5.10 -17.47 7.67
C VAL A 191 3.93 -17.39 8.65
N LEU A 192 3.91 -16.39 9.52
CA LEU A 192 2.85 -16.20 10.51
C LEU A 192 1.78 -15.23 10.00
N THR A 193 0.51 -15.61 10.23
CA THR A 193 -0.62 -14.67 10.21
C THR A 193 -0.60 -13.83 11.50
N GLU A 194 -1.26 -12.68 11.49
CA GLU A 194 -1.28 -11.81 12.68
C GLU A 194 -2.04 -12.45 13.86
N GLU A 195 -2.97 -13.38 13.59
CA GLU A 195 -3.66 -14.16 14.63
C GLU A 195 -2.73 -15.14 15.33
N LEU A 196 -2.03 -15.98 14.57
CA LEU A 196 -1.03 -16.90 15.10
C LEU A 196 0.09 -16.14 15.82
N ARG A 197 0.49 -14.97 15.28
CA ARG A 197 1.42 -14.08 15.97
C ARG A 197 0.88 -13.64 17.33
N SER A 198 -0.36 -13.18 17.40
CA SER A 198 -0.98 -12.70 18.65
C SER A 198 -1.13 -13.83 19.67
N GLU A 199 -1.47 -15.04 19.21
CA GLU A 199 -1.53 -16.24 20.05
C GLU A 199 -0.15 -16.57 20.64
N LEU A 200 0.89 -16.62 19.80
CA LEU A 200 2.27 -16.89 20.22
C LEU A 200 2.84 -15.77 21.11
N GLU A 201 2.52 -14.50 20.84
CA GLU A 201 2.88 -13.37 21.71
C GLU A 201 2.16 -13.46 23.06
N GLY A 202 0.89 -13.87 23.09
CA GLY A 202 0.13 -14.12 24.31
C GLY A 202 0.73 -15.25 25.15
N GLN A 203 1.14 -16.35 24.52
CA GLN A 203 1.86 -17.44 25.18
C GLN A 203 3.21 -16.95 25.74
N LEU A 204 3.96 -16.16 24.97
CA LEU A 204 5.23 -15.59 25.42
C LEU A 204 5.06 -14.63 26.61
N LEU A 205 4.00 -13.81 26.60
CA LEU A 205 3.66 -12.93 27.73
C LEU A 205 3.31 -13.73 28.99
N SER A 206 2.56 -14.83 28.84
CA SER A 206 2.28 -15.75 29.94
C SER A 206 3.58 -16.32 30.53
N ILE A 207 4.54 -16.72 29.70
CA ILE A 207 5.86 -17.21 30.14
C ILE A 207 6.65 -16.11 30.88
N GLU A 208 6.59 -14.86 30.42
CA GLU A 208 7.26 -13.73 31.07
C GLU A 208 6.66 -13.35 32.43
N GLU A 209 5.34 -13.49 32.60
CA GLU A 209 4.63 -13.14 33.84
C GLU A 209 4.66 -14.26 34.89
N GLN A 210 4.93 -15.50 34.49
CA GLN A 210 5.01 -16.65 35.37
C GLN A 210 6.18 -16.56 36.37
N LYS A 211 5.86 -16.48 37.67
CA LYS A 211 6.85 -16.46 38.77
C LYS A 211 7.18 -17.87 39.25
N THR A 212 7.80 -18.69 38.39
CA THR A 212 8.22 -20.05 38.74
C THR A 212 9.74 -20.13 38.90
N ARG A 213 10.21 -21.03 39.77
CA ARG A 213 11.62 -21.44 39.86
C ARG A 213 11.92 -22.75 39.09
N GLN A 214 10.95 -23.21 38.30
CA GLN A 214 11.04 -24.39 37.46
C GLN A 214 11.33 -23.96 36.02
N PHE A 215 12.52 -23.42 35.78
CA PHE A 215 12.87 -22.83 34.48
C PHE A 215 12.84 -23.85 33.33
N TYR A 216 13.00 -25.16 33.62
CA TYR A 216 12.91 -26.20 32.59
C TYR A 216 11.55 -26.24 31.86
N LEU A 217 10.43 -25.94 32.55
CA LEU A 217 9.11 -25.89 31.93
C LEU A 217 9.01 -24.72 30.97
N LEU A 218 9.48 -23.54 31.40
CA LEU A 218 9.52 -22.34 30.56
C LEU A 218 10.43 -22.55 29.35
N PHE A 219 11.58 -23.20 29.52
CA PHE A 219 12.45 -23.54 28.41
C PHE A 219 11.80 -24.49 27.40
N GLN A 220 11.02 -25.47 27.87
CA GLN A 220 10.29 -26.39 27.01
C GLN A 220 9.17 -25.68 26.23
N GLU A 221 8.37 -24.85 26.89
CA GLU A 221 7.32 -24.06 26.22
C GLU A 221 7.92 -23.12 25.14
N LEU A 222 9.07 -22.49 25.43
CA LEU A 222 9.79 -21.68 24.44
C LEU A 222 10.31 -22.51 23.25
N ASP A 223 10.72 -23.76 23.48
CA ASP A 223 11.16 -24.68 22.42
C ASP A 223 9.96 -25.16 21.56
N GLU A 224 8.81 -25.42 22.18
CA GLU A 224 7.57 -25.78 21.47
C GLU A 224 7.09 -24.63 20.56
N ILE A 225 7.17 -23.38 21.02
CA ILE A 225 6.90 -22.19 20.19
C ILE A 225 7.85 -22.13 18.99
N ALA A 226 9.16 -22.34 19.22
CA ALA A 226 10.16 -22.32 18.17
C ALA A 226 9.96 -23.44 17.14
N GLU A 227 9.60 -24.64 17.58
CA GLU A 227 9.30 -25.79 16.71
C GLU A 227 8.06 -25.54 15.84
N ASN A 228 6.99 -24.98 16.42
CA ASN A 228 5.78 -24.60 15.68
C ASN A 228 6.10 -23.60 14.55
N ILE A 229 6.87 -22.55 14.84
CA ILE A 229 7.30 -21.56 13.85
C ILE A 229 8.13 -22.24 12.73
N SER A 230 9.01 -23.17 13.07
CA SER A 230 9.82 -23.91 12.10
C SER A 230 8.95 -24.76 11.16
N ASN A 231 7.92 -25.44 11.68
CA ASN A 231 7.00 -26.24 10.88
C ASN A 231 6.21 -25.38 9.88
N LEU A 232 5.64 -24.26 10.34
CA LEU A 232 4.93 -23.31 9.47
C LEU A 232 5.85 -22.74 8.37
N ARG A 233 7.12 -22.49 8.70
CA ARG A 233 8.10 -22.03 7.70
C ARG A 233 8.36 -23.08 6.63
N GLY A 234 8.39 -24.36 7.02
CA GLY A 234 8.49 -25.50 6.10
C GLY A 234 7.32 -25.56 5.12
N GLU A 235 6.08 -25.47 5.63
CA GLU A 235 4.88 -25.47 4.79
C GLU A 235 4.87 -24.32 3.77
N ARG A 236 5.26 -23.11 4.21
CA ARG A 236 5.35 -21.94 3.32
C ARG A 236 6.42 -22.13 2.25
N HIS A 237 7.56 -22.73 2.59
CA HIS A 237 8.63 -23.03 1.63
C HIS A 237 8.16 -23.96 0.52
N GLU A 238 7.42 -25.02 0.88
CA GLU A 238 6.88 -25.98 -0.08
C GLU A 238 5.83 -25.35 -0.99
N SER A 239 4.87 -24.61 -0.41
CA SER A 239 3.84 -23.90 -1.17
C SER A 239 4.45 -22.93 -2.20
N LEU A 240 5.44 -22.13 -1.79
CA LEU A 240 6.09 -21.18 -2.70
C LEU A 240 6.87 -21.89 -3.82
N ARG A 241 7.51 -23.01 -3.48
CA ARG A 241 8.24 -23.84 -4.45
C ARG A 241 7.31 -24.40 -5.53
N ASP A 242 6.14 -24.87 -5.14
CA ASP A 242 5.17 -25.43 -6.08
C ASP A 242 4.58 -24.36 -7.00
N ASN A 243 4.31 -23.16 -6.46
CA ASN A 243 3.91 -22.00 -7.26
C ASN A 243 4.98 -21.59 -8.29
N ILE A 244 6.26 -21.52 -7.89
CA ILE A 244 7.36 -21.20 -8.82
C ILE A 244 7.42 -22.23 -9.95
N LYS A 245 7.31 -23.52 -9.62
CA LYS A 245 7.30 -24.59 -10.63
C LYS A 245 6.12 -24.48 -11.60
N GLN A 246 4.93 -24.17 -11.08
CA GLN A 246 3.73 -24.01 -11.91
C GLN A 246 3.90 -22.84 -12.89
N LEU A 247 4.36 -21.68 -12.41
CA LEU A 247 4.63 -20.51 -13.24
C LEU A 247 5.73 -20.76 -14.30
N CYS A 248 6.80 -21.48 -13.94
CA CYS A 248 7.83 -21.89 -14.89
C CYS A 248 7.24 -22.78 -16.00
N SER A 249 6.41 -23.76 -15.63
CA SER A 249 5.75 -24.66 -16.58
C SER A 249 4.81 -23.90 -17.53
N ASP A 250 4.03 -22.94 -17.00
CA ASP A 250 3.11 -22.13 -17.79
C ASP A 250 3.86 -21.23 -18.78
N LEU A 251 5.01 -20.68 -18.36
CA LEU A 251 5.89 -19.89 -19.23
C LEU A 251 6.50 -20.72 -20.35
N ASP A 252 6.95 -21.95 -20.07
CA ASP A 252 7.49 -22.86 -21.08
C ASP A 252 6.43 -23.25 -22.12
N ASN A 253 5.20 -23.49 -21.68
CA ASN A 253 4.06 -23.75 -22.56
C ASN A 253 3.72 -22.53 -23.45
N ARG A 254 3.74 -21.31 -22.90
CA ARG A 254 3.47 -20.08 -23.66
C ARG A 254 4.58 -19.74 -24.66
N ALA A 255 5.84 -19.99 -24.30
CA ALA A 255 6.99 -19.79 -25.18
C ALA A 255 6.93 -20.67 -26.44
N ALA A 256 6.28 -21.83 -26.37
CA ALA A 256 6.07 -22.72 -27.52
C ALA A 256 4.99 -22.21 -28.50
N ILE A 257 4.09 -21.32 -28.05
CA ILE A 257 2.88 -20.90 -28.80
C ILE A 257 3.01 -19.47 -29.35
N SER A 258 3.61 -18.55 -28.59
CA SER A 258 3.72 -17.13 -28.96
C SER A 258 5.18 -16.70 -29.12
N GLY A 259 5.55 -16.13 -30.27
CA GLY A 259 6.90 -15.60 -30.56
C GLY A 259 7.33 -14.36 -29.75
N GLU A 260 6.76 -14.11 -28.57
CA GLU A 260 7.10 -12.98 -27.68
C GLU A 260 8.31 -13.31 -26.80
N GLN A 261 9.52 -13.23 -27.35
CA GLN A 261 10.73 -13.69 -26.66
C GLN A 261 11.21 -12.81 -25.50
N ASN A 262 11.00 -11.48 -25.51
CA ASN A 262 11.59 -10.61 -24.49
C ASN A 262 10.90 -10.68 -23.11
N ASN A 263 9.57 -10.61 -23.04
CA ASN A 263 8.83 -10.62 -21.77
C ASN A 263 9.01 -11.95 -21.02
N LEU A 264 9.02 -13.06 -21.76
CA LEU A 264 9.22 -14.40 -21.21
C LEU A 264 10.64 -14.60 -20.66
N VAL A 265 11.66 -14.00 -21.29
CA VAL A 265 13.06 -14.05 -20.80
C VAL A 265 13.20 -13.25 -19.49
N ILE A 266 12.56 -12.08 -19.39
CA ILE A 266 12.57 -11.26 -18.17
C ILE A 266 11.88 -12.00 -17.01
N ALA A 267 10.69 -12.56 -17.27
CA ALA A 267 9.96 -13.34 -16.27
C ALA A 267 10.77 -14.55 -15.77
N LYS A 268 11.43 -15.29 -16.68
CA LYS A 268 12.32 -16.40 -16.31
C LYS A 268 13.49 -15.97 -15.42
N ARG A 269 14.14 -14.85 -15.74
CA ARG A 269 15.24 -14.30 -14.90
C ARG A 269 14.78 -14.00 -13.48
N HIS A 270 13.57 -13.44 -13.31
CA HIS A 270 13.02 -13.20 -11.97
C HIS A 270 12.69 -14.49 -11.24
N LEU A 271 12.15 -15.51 -11.93
CA LEU A 271 11.90 -16.82 -11.31
C LEU A 271 13.20 -17.54 -10.91
N GLU A 272 14.28 -17.41 -11.69
CA GLU A 272 15.61 -17.91 -11.30
C GLU A 272 16.14 -17.23 -10.03
N ARG A 273 15.96 -15.90 -9.91
CA ARG A 273 16.29 -15.16 -8.69
C ARG A 273 15.40 -15.57 -7.52
N SER A 274 14.13 -15.85 -7.78
CA SER A 274 13.20 -16.39 -6.78
C SER A 274 13.64 -17.75 -6.25
N GLU A 275 14.08 -18.66 -7.12
CA GLU A 275 14.66 -19.94 -6.69
C GLU A 275 15.93 -19.74 -5.87
N GLY A 276 16.78 -18.78 -6.25
CA GLY A 276 17.97 -18.39 -5.48
C GLY A 276 17.63 -17.94 -4.07
N ALA A 277 16.68 -17.00 -3.94
CA ALA A 277 16.20 -16.50 -2.64
C ALA A 277 15.58 -17.62 -1.79
N LEU A 278 14.80 -18.52 -2.41
CA LEU A 278 14.20 -19.67 -1.75
C LEU A 278 15.25 -20.65 -1.20
N ARG A 279 16.35 -20.86 -1.92
CA ARG A 279 17.49 -21.68 -1.45
C ARG A 279 18.25 -21.03 -0.29
N ASN A 280 18.29 -19.70 -0.26
CA ASN A 280 18.90 -18.92 0.82
C ASN A 280 17.99 -18.79 2.06
N GLY A 281 16.75 -19.31 2.01
CA GLY A 281 15.79 -19.26 3.11
C GLY A 281 15.04 -17.93 3.25
N ASP A 282 15.22 -17.00 2.31
CA ASP A 282 14.51 -15.72 2.25
C ASP A 282 13.19 -15.90 1.48
N LEU A 283 12.18 -16.36 2.21
CA LEU A 283 10.85 -16.64 1.66
C LEU A 283 10.19 -15.39 1.10
N ALA A 284 10.42 -14.25 1.73
CA ALA A 284 9.72 -13.03 1.39
C ALA A 284 10.34 -12.33 0.17
N LEU A 285 11.66 -12.36 0.01
CA LEU A 285 12.31 -11.92 -1.22
C LEU A 285 11.94 -12.83 -2.40
N ALA A 286 11.86 -14.15 -2.17
CA ALA A 286 11.39 -15.10 -3.19
C ALA A 286 9.95 -14.78 -3.64
N ASP A 287 9.04 -14.56 -2.69
CA ASP A 287 7.64 -14.20 -2.97
C ASP A 287 7.51 -12.94 -3.84
N GLU A 288 8.39 -11.96 -3.63
CA GLU A 288 8.43 -10.72 -4.40
C GLU A 288 9.03 -10.90 -5.80
N PHE A 289 10.05 -11.76 -5.96
CA PHE A 289 10.54 -12.11 -7.30
C PHE A 289 9.49 -12.84 -8.13
N VAL A 290 8.65 -13.67 -7.51
CA VAL A 290 7.46 -14.25 -8.16
C VAL A 290 6.51 -13.14 -8.60
N HIS A 291 6.24 -12.14 -7.75
CA HIS A 291 5.41 -10.99 -8.14
C HIS A 291 5.99 -10.20 -9.31
N TYR A 292 7.32 -9.99 -9.36
CA TYR A 292 7.97 -9.34 -10.50
C TYR A 292 7.88 -10.16 -11.78
N ALA A 293 8.03 -11.47 -11.69
CA ALA A 293 7.83 -12.37 -12.83
C ALA A 293 6.39 -12.29 -13.36
N GLU A 294 5.39 -12.35 -12.47
CA GLU A 294 3.98 -12.17 -12.81
C GLU A 294 3.71 -10.83 -13.49
N ARG A 295 4.28 -9.73 -12.97
CA ARG A 295 4.11 -8.40 -13.53
C ARG A 295 4.79 -8.24 -14.89
N ALA A 296 5.96 -8.85 -15.08
CA ALA A 296 6.64 -8.89 -16.38
C ALA A 296 5.79 -9.64 -17.41
N ILE A 297 5.12 -10.72 -17.01
CA ILE A 297 4.14 -11.43 -17.85
C ILE A 297 2.97 -10.50 -18.18
N ASP A 298 2.40 -9.80 -17.19
CA ASP A 298 1.15 -9.06 -17.36
C ASP A 298 1.30 -7.75 -18.15
N THR A 299 2.42 -7.04 -17.97
CA THR A 299 2.58 -5.65 -18.47
C THR A 299 3.57 -5.53 -19.62
N GLY A 300 4.41 -6.54 -19.84
CA GLY A 300 5.53 -6.50 -20.79
C GLY A 300 6.53 -5.37 -20.53
N MET A 301 6.48 -4.76 -19.35
CA MET A 301 7.44 -3.75 -18.92
C MET A 301 8.54 -4.43 -18.14
N GLU A 302 9.77 -4.24 -18.58
CA GLU A 302 10.95 -4.65 -17.86
C GLU A 302 11.04 -3.80 -16.58
N ILE A 303 10.95 -4.43 -15.42
CA ILE A 303 11.55 -3.85 -14.21
C ILE A 303 13.04 -4.10 -14.39
N GLU A 304 13.68 -3.33 -15.26
CA GLU A 304 15.13 -3.35 -15.33
C GLU A 304 15.61 -2.97 -13.92
N VAL A 305 16.16 -3.95 -13.22
CA VAL A 305 17.30 -3.68 -12.37
C VAL A 305 18.40 -3.30 -13.34
N GLU A 306 18.32 -2.10 -13.93
CA GLU A 306 19.38 -1.57 -14.78
C GLU A 306 20.65 -1.70 -13.95
N GLU A 307 21.57 -2.51 -14.49
CA GLU A 307 22.97 -2.51 -14.07
C GLU A 307 23.38 -1.04 -14.04
N GLU A 308 23.86 -0.62 -12.87
CA GLU A 308 24.23 0.76 -12.57
C GLU A 308 24.72 1.50 -13.81
N SER A 309 23.92 2.42 -14.34
CA SER A 309 24.44 3.44 -15.25
C SER A 309 25.72 4.00 -14.61
N ASP A 310 26.81 4.15 -15.37
CA ASP A 310 28.15 4.66 -14.99
C ASP A 310 28.14 5.98 -14.16
N LYS A 311 27.50 6.00 -13.00
CA LYS A 311 27.42 7.13 -12.09
C LYS A 311 28.66 7.09 -11.22
N VAL A 312 29.39 8.19 -11.22
CA VAL A 312 30.65 8.33 -10.49
C VAL A 312 30.37 8.31 -8.98
N LYS A 313 30.87 7.29 -8.29
CA LYS A 313 30.76 7.11 -6.83
C LYS A 313 31.81 7.96 -6.11
N TYR A 314 31.53 9.24 -5.97
CA TYR A 314 32.52 10.23 -5.50
C TYR A 314 33.15 9.88 -4.15
N VAL A 315 32.35 9.42 -3.17
CA VAL A 315 32.84 9.16 -1.80
C VAL A 315 33.75 7.94 -1.77
N GLU A 316 33.42 6.88 -2.49
CA GLU A 316 34.23 5.66 -2.58
C GLU A 316 35.56 5.93 -3.29
N GLU A 317 35.52 6.59 -4.45
CA GLU A 317 36.73 7.01 -5.15
C GLU A 317 37.63 7.89 -4.27
N PHE A 318 37.04 8.85 -3.55
CA PHE A 318 37.79 9.73 -2.67
C PHE A 318 38.40 8.94 -1.50
N ALA A 319 37.64 8.05 -0.85
CA ALA A 319 38.14 7.19 0.21
C ALA A 319 39.33 6.33 -0.24
N GLY A 320 39.30 5.81 -1.48
CA GLY A 320 40.40 5.05 -2.08
C GLY A 320 41.67 5.87 -2.33
N VAL A 321 41.54 7.19 -2.60
CA VAL A 321 42.68 8.05 -2.98
C VAL A 321 43.27 8.83 -1.80
N ILE A 322 42.50 9.11 -0.73
CA ILE A 322 42.93 9.94 0.42
C ILE A 322 44.31 9.57 0.95
N ASN A 323 44.56 8.28 1.22
CA ASN A 323 45.80 7.83 1.84
C ASN A 323 47.00 7.98 0.89
N GLY A 324 46.82 7.60 -0.38
CA GLY A 324 47.86 7.75 -1.40
C GLY A 324 48.24 9.21 -1.62
N LEU A 325 47.25 10.10 -1.66
CA LEU A 325 47.44 11.53 -1.80
C LEU A 325 48.11 12.16 -0.57
N ASN A 326 47.70 11.77 0.64
CA ASN A 326 48.34 12.26 1.86
C ASN A 326 49.81 11.85 1.94
N ASN A 327 50.11 10.59 1.65
CA ASN A 327 51.48 10.06 1.65
C ASN A 327 52.37 10.76 0.62
N TYR A 328 51.87 10.98 -0.60
CA TYR A 328 52.60 11.71 -1.64
C TYR A 328 52.94 13.14 -1.20
N LEU A 329 51.98 13.83 -0.59
CA LEU A 329 52.16 15.21 -0.13
C LEU A 329 53.01 15.33 1.15
N GLU A 330 53.27 14.24 1.87
CA GLU A 330 54.16 14.16 3.04
C GLU A 330 55.60 13.75 2.68
N ALA A 331 55.80 13.07 1.54
CA ALA A 331 57.12 12.60 1.08
C ALA A 331 58.15 13.75 0.92
N GLU A 332 59.38 13.53 1.41
CA GLU A 332 60.42 14.56 1.44
C GLU A 332 60.87 15.05 0.05
N GLU A 333 60.76 14.20 -0.97
CA GLU A 333 61.09 14.48 -2.38
C GLU A 333 60.06 15.41 -3.06
N HIS A 334 58.84 15.52 -2.51
CA HIS A 334 57.71 16.25 -3.07
C HIS A 334 57.22 17.42 -2.20
N ARG A 335 58.10 17.97 -1.34
CA ARG A 335 57.82 19.07 -0.38
C ARG A 335 57.19 20.36 -0.95
N SER A 336 57.07 20.48 -2.27
CA SER A 336 56.43 21.60 -2.96
C SER A 336 55.03 21.20 -3.46
N PRO A 337 53.94 21.64 -2.80
CA PRO A 337 52.56 21.46 -3.29
C PRO A 337 52.32 22.00 -4.71
N ARG A 338 53.21 22.89 -5.19
CA ARG A 338 53.16 23.44 -6.56
C ARG A 338 53.52 22.42 -7.63
N GLY A 339 54.38 21.42 -7.33
CA GLY A 339 54.74 20.39 -8.30
C GLY A 339 53.53 19.60 -8.76
N LEU A 340 52.71 19.16 -7.80
CA LEU A 340 51.46 18.44 -8.08
C LEU A 340 50.46 19.32 -8.85
N VAL A 341 50.31 20.60 -8.49
CA VAL A 341 49.45 21.54 -9.25
C VAL A 341 49.91 21.67 -10.69
N GLU A 342 51.22 21.76 -10.93
CA GLU A 342 51.77 21.84 -12.29
C GLU A 342 51.53 20.56 -13.09
N SER A 343 51.72 19.38 -12.49
CA SER A 343 51.45 18.09 -13.13
C SER A 343 49.97 17.91 -13.49
N LEU A 344 49.06 18.18 -12.55
CA LEU A 344 47.61 18.10 -12.79
C LEU A 344 47.16 19.13 -13.85
N SER A 345 47.72 20.34 -13.84
CA SER A 345 47.43 21.37 -14.86
C SER A 345 47.97 21.05 -16.26
N LYS A 346 48.75 19.97 -16.41
CA LYS A 346 49.22 19.43 -17.70
C LYS A 346 48.50 18.13 -18.07
N GLY A 347 47.51 17.70 -17.29
CA GLY A 347 46.76 16.46 -17.52
C GLY A 347 47.52 15.18 -17.17
N LYS A 348 48.57 15.26 -16.35
CA LYS A 348 49.30 14.06 -15.90
C LYS A 348 48.64 13.47 -14.66
N SER A 349 48.33 12.17 -14.70
CA SER A 349 47.85 11.42 -13.54
C SER A 349 48.99 11.21 -12.54
N GLU A 350 48.82 11.67 -11.30
CA GLU A 350 49.80 11.56 -10.21
C GLU A 350 49.07 11.35 -8.87
N ALA A 351 49.73 10.75 -7.89
CA ALA A 351 49.21 10.54 -6.52
C ALA A 351 47.84 9.82 -6.45
N GLY A 352 47.57 8.90 -7.38
CA GLY A 352 46.30 8.16 -7.47
C GLY A 352 45.16 8.93 -8.15
N LEU A 353 45.38 10.17 -8.59
CA LEU A 353 44.39 10.98 -9.30
C LEU A 353 44.44 10.70 -10.80
N ASP A 354 43.37 10.13 -11.35
CA ASP A 354 43.29 9.87 -12.80
C ASP A 354 42.84 11.12 -13.58
N MET A 355 43.75 11.66 -14.38
CA MET A 355 43.52 12.82 -15.24
C MET A 355 43.12 12.44 -16.67
N LYS A 356 43.16 11.15 -17.06
CA LYS A 356 42.82 10.71 -18.43
C LYS A 356 41.40 11.06 -18.83
N ARG A 357 40.48 11.05 -17.85
CA ARG A 357 39.06 11.36 -18.01
C ARG A 357 38.73 12.86 -18.03
N VAL A 358 39.70 13.74 -17.75
CA VAL A 358 39.46 15.19 -17.60
C VAL A 358 39.67 15.93 -18.94
N PRO A 359 38.71 16.74 -19.41
CA PRO A 359 38.88 17.52 -20.64
C PRO A 359 39.98 18.59 -20.52
N GLY A 360 40.84 18.70 -21.54
CA GLY A 360 42.00 19.61 -21.50
C GLY A 360 41.68 21.10 -21.37
N ALA A 361 40.47 21.53 -21.75
CA ALA A 361 40.00 22.90 -21.54
C ALA A 361 39.96 23.30 -20.05
N ARG A 362 39.79 22.33 -19.15
CA ARG A 362 39.62 22.54 -17.71
C ARG A 362 40.93 22.63 -16.93
N TYR A 363 42.07 22.35 -17.57
CA TYR A 363 43.37 22.42 -16.92
C TYR A 363 43.72 23.82 -16.41
N LYS A 364 43.24 24.87 -17.11
CA LYS A 364 43.38 26.27 -16.67
C LYS A 364 42.57 26.56 -15.41
N GLU A 365 41.37 26.01 -15.31
CA GLU A 365 40.51 26.13 -14.11
C GLU A 365 41.17 25.47 -12.91
N ILE A 366 41.70 24.25 -13.09
CA ILE A 366 42.41 23.49 -12.04
C ILE A 366 43.58 24.30 -11.50
N LYS A 367 44.42 24.84 -12.39
CA LYS A 367 45.55 25.68 -11.99
C LYS A 367 45.08 26.92 -11.20
N SER A 368 44.10 27.64 -11.72
CA SER A 368 43.57 28.85 -11.07
C SER A 368 42.99 28.57 -9.68
N GLY A 369 42.21 27.49 -9.53
CA GLY A 369 41.59 27.09 -8.26
C GLY A 369 42.61 26.63 -7.21
N LEU A 370 43.54 25.76 -7.60
CA LEU A 370 44.57 25.25 -6.69
C LEU A 370 45.62 26.33 -6.35
N ASP A 371 45.94 27.25 -7.27
CA ASP A 371 46.77 28.42 -6.94
C ASP A 371 46.05 29.35 -5.93
N ALA A 372 44.73 29.54 -6.08
CA ALA A 372 43.94 30.30 -5.12
C ALA A 372 43.96 29.66 -3.73
N TRP A 373 43.85 28.34 -3.64
CA TRP A 373 44.03 27.58 -2.39
C TRP A 373 45.40 27.83 -1.75
N LEU A 374 46.48 27.69 -2.51
CA LEU A 374 47.85 27.90 -2.00
C LEU A 374 48.06 29.34 -1.50
N ASN A 375 47.39 30.32 -2.11
CA ASN A 375 47.41 31.70 -1.65
C ASN A 375 46.65 31.88 -0.32
N ILE A 376 45.46 31.26 -0.16
CA ILE A 376 44.69 31.28 1.10
C ILE A 376 45.52 30.75 2.28
N LYS A 377 46.30 29.68 2.05
CA LYS A 377 47.19 29.07 3.06
C LYS A 377 48.36 29.97 3.48
N ARG A 378 48.81 30.88 2.60
CA ARG A 378 49.95 31.78 2.85
C ARG A 378 49.58 33.01 3.69
N TYR A 379 48.33 33.46 3.62
CA TYR A 379 47.89 34.67 4.33
C TYR A 379 47.64 34.38 5.82
N LYS A 380 48.68 34.55 6.65
CA LYS A 380 48.62 34.34 8.12
C LYS A 380 48.08 35.54 8.93
N LYS A 381 48.07 36.76 8.37
CA LYS A 381 47.58 38.00 9.01
C LYS A 381 46.41 38.58 8.21
N VAL A 382 45.22 38.06 8.47
CA VAL A 382 44.06 38.14 7.57
C VAL A 382 43.26 39.44 7.67
N ARG A 383 43.19 40.10 8.84
CA ARG A 383 42.40 41.35 8.98
C ARG A 383 42.81 42.47 8.03
N LYS A 384 44.10 42.53 7.64
CA LYS A 384 44.62 43.46 6.62
C LYS A 384 44.42 42.98 5.17
N ASN A 385 44.18 41.68 4.98
CA ASN A 385 44.10 41.01 3.68
C ASN A 385 42.70 40.43 3.40
N ALA A 386 41.66 40.85 4.14
CA ALA A 386 40.32 40.29 4.04
C ALA A 386 39.75 40.39 2.61
N GLY A 387 39.98 41.52 1.91
CA GLY A 387 39.59 41.67 0.51
C GLY A 387 40.32 40.71 -0.44
N LEU A 388 41.64 40.57 -0.30
CA LEU A 388 42.45 39.64 -1.09
C LEU A 388 42.05 38.18 -0.85
N LEU A 389 41.75 37.81 0.41
CA LEU A 389 41.24 36.49 0.76
C LEU A 389 39.85 36.24 0.21
N GLY A 390 38.97 37.25 0.22
CA GLY A 390 37.67 37.20 -0.44
C GLY A 390 37.79 36.91 -1.94
N GLU A 391 38.75 37.53 -2.64
CA GLU A 391 38.99 37.23 -4.06
C GLU A 391 39.51 35.81 -4.31
N GLN A 392 40.40 35.30 -3.46
CA GLN A 392 40.86 33.91 -3.58
C GLN A 392 39.75 32.92 -3.24
N LEU A 393 38.93 33.20 -2.22
CA LEU A 393 37.76 32.40 -1.87
C LEU A 393 36.75 32.36 -3.02
N ARG A 394 36.50 33.48 -3.69
CA ARG A 394 35.67 33.53 -4.89
C ARG A 394 36.17 32.55 -5.96
N LYS A 395 37.46 32.61 -6.30
CA LYS A 395 38.09 31.70 -7.28
C LYS A 395 38.01 30.24 -6.84
N LEU A 396 38.16 29.97 -5.54
CA LEU A 396 38.06 28.63 -4.98
C LEU A 396 36.63 28.09 -5.08
N MET A 397 35.60 28.90 -4.80
CA MET A 397 34.20 28.49 -4.92
C MET A 397 33.78 28.31 -6.39
N GLU A 398 34.28 29.14 -7.31
CA GLU A 398 34.13 28.91 -8.77
C GLU A 398 34.78 27.59 -9.19
N TYR A 399 35.99 27.31 -8.71
CA TYR A 399 36.67 26.03 -8.96
C TYR A 399 35.89 24.84 -8.40
N ALA A 400 35.31 24.98 -7.21
CA ALA A 400 34.49 23.95 -6.57
C ALA A 400 33.16 23.69 -7.30
N GLY A 401 32.74 24.59 -8.20
CA GLY A 401 31.58 24.43 -9.08
C GLY A 401 30.38 25.31 -8.75
N PHE A 402 30.49 26.24 -7.80
CA PHE A 402 29.44 27.22 -7.52
C PHE A 402 29.41 28.32 -8.59
N GLN A 403 28.20 28.78 -8.93
CA GLN A 403 27.99 29.83 -9.93
C GLN A 403 27.89 31.21 -9.29
N ARG A 404 28.56 32.19 -9.92
CA ARG A 404 28.55 33.63 -9.54
C ARG A 404 28.82 33.88 -8.04
N PRO A 405 29.89 33.34 -7.44
CA PRO A 405 30.13 33.56 -6.02
C PRO A 405 30.50 35.00 -5.71
N GLN A 406 29.82 35.56 -4.72
CA GLN A 406 30.13 36.83 -4.08
C GLN A 406 30.36 36.58 -2.61
N VAL A 407 31.49 37.07 -2.07
CA VAL A 407 31.92 36.75 -0.72
C VAL A 407 32.11 38.03 0.07
N GLU A 408 31.49 38.10 1.25
CA GLU A 408 31.52 39.24 2.16
C GLU A 408 32.14 38.81 3.50
N TYR A 409 33.14 39.55 3.96
CA TYR A 409 33.76 39.31 5.27
C TYR A 409 32.82 39.77 6.39
N LYS A 410 32.62 38.93 7.42
CA LYS A 410 31.76 39.26 8.56
C LYS A 410 32.54 39.39 9.86
N ASP A 411 33.30 38.35 10.21
CA ASP A 411 34.06 38.34 11.45
C ASP A 411 35.32 37.46 11.34
N GLY A 412 36.26 37.61 12.27
CA GLY A 412 37.40 36.71 12.34
C GLY A 412 38.38 36.98 13.48
N GLY A 413 38.89 35.90 14.04
CA GLY A 413 39.90 35.89 15.11
C GLY A 413 41.32 35.60 14.60
N SER A 414 42.19 35.13 15.50
CA SER A 414 43.59 34.78 15.15
C SER A 414 43.71 33.43 14.43
N LYS A 415 42.72 32.54 14.58
CA LYS A 415 42.74 31.14 14.10
C LYS A 415 41.54 30.76 13.22
N SER A 416 40.55 31.63 13.05
CA SER A 416 39.39 31.36 12.20
C SER A 416 38.77 32.64 11.65
N PHE A 417 38.09 32.54 10.51
CA PHE A 417 37.44 33.68 9.84
C PHE A 417 36.10 33.26 9.26
N TYR A 418 35.11 34.12 9.37
CA TYR A 418 33.75 33.92 8.88
C TYR A 418 33.47 34.87 7.72
N TYR A 419 33.03 34.27 6.60
CA TYR A 419 32.56 34.95 5.42
C TYR A 419 31.14 34.50 5.10
N LYS A 420 30.31 35.45 4.67
CA LYS A 420 29.00 35.15 4.10
C LYS A 420 29.12 35.18 2.58
N ALA A 421 28.66 34.13 1.91
CA ALA A 421 28.73 34.02 0.46
C ALA A 421 27.33 33.99 -0.16
N THR A 422 27.14 34.73 -1.24
CA THR A 422 25.98 34.61 -2.12
C THR A 422 26.41 33.94 -3.41
N MET A 423 25.92 32.72 -3.68
CA MET A 423 26.31 31.89 -4.82
C MET A 423 25.22 30.88 -5.17
N TYR A 424 25.23 30.34 -6.38
CA TYR A 424 24.21 29.38 -6.83
C TYR A 424 24.82 28.00 -7.06
N ALA A 425 24.27 26.97 -6.41
CA ALA A 425 24.62 25.58 -6.65
C ALA A 425 23.99 24.99 -7.93
N GLY A 426 22.92 25.62 -8.45
CA GLY A 426 22.15 25.10 -9.57
C GLY A 426 21.44 23.78 -9.25
N LYS A 427 21.00 23.05 -10.28
CA LYS A 427 20.38 21.70 -10.16
C LYS A 427 21.39 20.58 -9.91
N LEU A 428 22.66 20.93 -9.70
CA LEU A 428 23.78 19.97 -9.60
C LEU A 428 24.12 19.60 -8.14
N SER A 429 23.50 20.26 -7.15
CA SER A 429 23.68 19.85 -5.75
C SER A 429 22.95 18.52 -5.51
N PRO A 430 23.62 17.49 -4.96
CA PRO A 430 22.97 16.24 -4.61
C PRO A 430 22.20 16.34 -3.27
N LEU A 431 22.47 17.36 -2.46
CA LEU A 431 21.90 17.55 -1.12
C LEU A 431 21.23 18.92 -1.00
N ALA A 432 20.03 18.93 -0.44
CA ALA A 432 19.21 20.14 -0.32
C ALA A 432 19.81 21.18 0.66
N ASP A 433 20.42 20.72 1.75
CA ASP A 433 21.07 21.53 2.79
C ASP A 433 22.25 22.35 2.27
N PHE A 434 22.87 21.91 1.16
CA PHE A 434 23.94 22.62 0.46
C PHE A 434 23.54 23.12 -0.94
N GLY A 435 22.25 23.00 -1.27
CA GLY A 435 21.69 23.35 -2.56
C GLY A 435 20.43 24.20 -2.42
N SER A 436 19.30 23.60 -2.77
CA SER A 436 18.03 24.28 -3.00
C SER A 436 17.43 24.96 -1.75
N GLN A 437 17.79 24.55 -0.53
CA GLN A 437 17.26 25.16 0.71
C GLN A 437 18.04 26.40 1.15
N ARG A 438 19.24 26.61 0.62
CA ARG A 438 20.08 27.75 1.00
C ARG A 438 19.65 29.08 0.38
N ASN A 439 18.78 29.05 -0.62
CA ASN A 439 18.35 30.24 -1.39
C ASN A 439 19.54 31.10 -1.83
N GLY A 440 20.65 30.44 -2.17
CA GLY A 440 21.88 31.07 -2.62
C GLY A 440 22.76 31.70 -1.54
N VAL A 441 22.43 31.57 -0.25
CA VAL A 441 23.18 32.16 0.87
C VAL A 441 23.91 31.09 1.68
N TYR A 442 25.22 31.22 1.83
CA TYR A 442 26.09 30.24 2.46
C TYR A 442 27.01 30.88 3.50
N ASP A 443 27.29 30.16 4.58
CA ASP A 443 28.20 30.56 5.64
C ASP A 443 29.52 29.80 5.48
N ILE A 444 30.61 30.50 5.18
CA ILE A 444 31.93 29.93 4.97
C ILE A 444 32.82 30.26 6.17
N VAL A 445 33.34 29.24 6.84
CA VAL A 445 34.25 29.38 7.97
C VAL A 445 35.60 28.79 7.62
N LEU A 446 36.61 29.67 7.52
CA LEU A 446 38.00 29.29 7.35
C LEU A 446 38.63 28.99 8.70
N VAL A 447 39.26 27.83 8.83
CA VAL A 447 39.94 27.40 10.05
C VAL A 447 41.44 27.25 9.80
N TYR A 448 42.23 28.03 10.55
CA TYR A 448 43.68 28.10 10.51
C TYR A 448 44.26 27.54 11.81
N SER A 449 44.68 26.27 11.80
CA SER A 449 45.49 25.56 12.82
C SER A 449 45.29 24.05 12.62
N ARG A 450 45.67 23.21 13.59
CA ARG A 450 45.19 21.81 13.70
C ARG A 450 44.29 21.70 14.94
N PRO A 451 43.07 22.28 14.95
CA PRO A 451 42.16 22.17 16.08
C PRO A 451 41.51 20.78 16.11
N HIS A 452 41.19 20.27 17.30
CA HIS A 452 40.32 19.11 17.46
C HIS A 452 38.88 19.45 17.04
N ALA A 453 38.07 18.43 16.76
CA ALA A 453 36.70 18.60 16.28
C ALA A 453 35.85 19.54 17.16
N GLU A 454 35.97 19.42 18.49
CA GLU A 454 35.25 20.28 19.45
C GLU A 454 35.64 21.76 19.34
N THR A 455 36.90 22.04 19.01
CA THR A 455 37.35 23.43 18.82
C THR A 455 36.74 24.03 17.55
N ILE A 456 36.57 23.22 16.49
CA ILE A 456 35.87 23.65 15.27
C ILE A 456 34.40 23.96 15.62
N GLY A 457 33.73 23.09 16.36
CA GLY A 457 32.35 23.32 16.82
C GLY A 457 32.19 24.60 17.65
N ASN A 458 33.08 24.84 18.62
CA ASN A 458 33.08 26.07 19.41
C ASN A 458 33.26 27.34 18.56
N ILE A 459 34.07 27.27 17.50
CA ILE A 459 34.22 28.37 16.53
C ILE A 459 32.89 28.62 15.80
N LEU A 460 32.18 27.56 15.39
CA LEU A 460 30.89 27.68 14.71
C LEU A 460 29.80 28.27 15.63
N HIS A 461 29.78 27.89 16.91
CA HIS A 461 28.90 28.51 17.91
C HIS A 461 29.22 29.99 18.13
N THR A 462 30.52 30.34 18.22
CA THR A 462 30.96 31.72 18.42
C THR A 462 30.48 32.64 17.30
N TYR A 463 30.50 32.15 16.06
CA TYR A 463 30.01 32.91 14.90
C TYR A 463 28.49 32.79 14.68
N GLY A 464 27.77 32.01 15.49
CA GLY A 464 26.33 31.82 15.35
C GLY A 464 25.90 31.08 14.07
N VAL A 465 26.79 30.26 13.50
CA VAL A 465 26.55 29.55 12.22
C VAL A 465 26.37 28.04 12.39
N PHE A 466 26.43 27.54 13.63
CA PHE A 466 26.36 26.10 13.93
C PHE A 466 25.11 25.42 13.33
N SER A 467 23.94 26.08 13.40
CA SER A 467 22.67 25.57 12.86
C SER A 467 22.45 25.84 11.37
N ASN A 468 23.36 26.55 10.71
CA ASN A 468 23.16 27.08 9.36
C ASN A 468 23.96 26.32 8.30
N CYS A 469 24.16 25.01 8.46
CA CYS A 469 24.87 24.16 7.48
C CYS A 469 26.18 24.79 6.95
N PRO A 470 27.14 25.13 7.82
CA PRO A 470 28.31 25.91 7.41
C PRO A 470 29.26 25.10 6.50
N ILE A 471 29.91 25.80 5.58
CA ILE A 471 31.04 25.28 4.78
C ILE A 471 32.33 25.55 5.57
N VAL A 472 32.89 24.50 6.15
CA VAL A 472 34.13 24.57 6.95
C VAL A 472 35.31 24.28 6.03
N ILE A 473 36.09 25.32 5.71
CA ILE A 473 37.31 25.19 4.92
C ILE A 473 38.50 25.06 5.88
N PHE A 474 39.01 23.85 6.00
CA PHE A 474 40.14 23.51 6.84
C PHE A 474 41.46 23.64 6.07
N THR A 475 42.30 24.60 6.46
CA THR A 475 43.56 24.92 5.74
C THR A 475 44.67 23.88 5.84
N GLY A 476 44.47 22.85 6.66
CA GLY A 476 45.37 21.69 6.80
C GLY A 476 44.92 20.47 5.98
N ARG A 477 45.53 19.33 6.28
CA ARG A 477 45.15 18.01 5.78
C ARG A 477 44.50 17.25 6.93
N MET A 478 43.36 16.63 6.70
CA MET A 478 42.75 15.74 7.70
C MET A 478 43.04 14.30 7.34
N ASN A 479 43.78 13.62 8.20
CA ASN A 479 43.97 12.18 8.09
C ASN A 479 42.67 11.43 8.48
N VAL A 480 42.65 10.12 8.24
CA VAL A 480 41.48 9.27 8.52
C VAL A 480 41.04 9.35 9.99
N VAL A 481 41.99 9.38 10.92
CA VAL A 481 41.72 9.48 12.38
C VAL A 481 41.00 10.78 12.72
N GLN A 482 41.46 11.92 12.21
CA GLN A 482 40.83 13.22 12.44
C GLN A 482 39.44 13.32 11.79
N ARG A 483 39.24 12.67 10.63
CA ARG A 483 37.92 12.56 10.00
C ARG A 483 36.96 11.71 10.83
N ARG A 484 37.45 10.65 11.48
CA ARG A 484 36.67 9.85 12.44
C ARG A 484 36.27 10.66 13.67
N GLU A 485 37.20 11.42 14.25
CA GLU A 485 36.92 12.34 15.37
C GLU A 485 35.86 13.38 14.98
N TRP A 486 36.00 13.97 13.79
CA TRP A 486 35.02 14.91 13.24
C TRP A 486 33.65 14.27 13.05
N SER A 487 33.59 13.06 12.50
CA SER A 487 32.34 12.32 12.33
C SER A 487 31.67 11.98 13.66
N ASN A 488 32.44 11.57 14.67
CA ASN A 488 31.93 11.34 16.02
C ASN A 488 31.36 12.60 16.65
N TYR A 489 32.07 13.73 16.52
CA TYR A 489 31.61 15.02 17.01
C TYR A 489 30.31 15.46 16.32
N CYS A 490 30.26 15.40 14.99
CA CYS A 490 29.07 15.78 14.24
C CYS A 490 27.85 14.93 14.62
N ARG A 491 28.05 13.62 14.82
CA ARG A 491 26.99 12.70 15.25
C ARG A 491 26.46 13.02 16.65
N ARG A 492 27.35 13.29 17.60
CA ARG A 492 27.01 13.59 18.99
C ARG A 492 26.22 14.89 19.12
N GLU A 493 26.65 15.94 18.41
CA GLU A 493 26.05 17.27 18.50
C GLU A 493 24.96 17.53 17.44
N GLY A 494 24.70 16.57 16.54
CA GLY A 494 23.76 16.74 15.43
C GLY A 494 24.20 17.80 14.40
N LEU A 495 25.51 18.02 14.21
CA LEU A 495 26.05 19.05 13.33
C LEU A 495 26.04 18.62 11.85
N THR A 496 25.27 19.35 11.05
CA THR A 496 25.33 19.29 9.59
C THR A 496 26.31 20.35 9.08
N ALA A 497 27.45 19.94 8.53
CA ALA A 497 28.46 20.85 7.99
C ALA A 497 29.21 20.22 6.81
N LEU A 498 29.61 21.05 5.84
CA LEU A 498 30.41 20.63 4.69
C LEU A 498 31.89 20.87 4.99
N LEU A 499 32.65 19.80 5.18
CA LEU A 499 34.08 19.89 5.49
C LEU A 499 34.92 19.83 4.20
N VAL A 500 35.70 20.88 3.96
CA VAL A 500 36.59 20.99 2.80
C VAL A 500 38.03 21.14 3.26
N ASP A 501 38.88 20.17 2.93
CA ASP A 501 40.31 20.19 3.26
C ASP A 501 41.19 20.16 2.00
N GLU A 502 42.51 20.21 2.21
CA GLU A 502 43.50 20.19 1.12
C GLU A 502 43.35 18.94 0.23
N LEU A 503 43.09 17.76 0.81
CA LEU A 503 43.00 16.50 0.07
C LEU A 503 41.77 16.47 -0.85
N LEU A 504 40.62 16.94 -0.35
CA LEU A 504 39.40 17.02 -1.15
C LEU A 504 39.59 17.96 -2.36
N LEU A 505 40.22 19.12 -2.16
CA LEU A 505 40.45 20.07 -3.25
C LEU A 505 41.31 19.49 -4.39
N TYR A 506 42.32 18.68 -4.07
CA TYR A 506 43.10 17.98 -5.09
C TYR A 506 42.28 16.87 -5.77
N TYR A 507 41.45 16.14 -5.05
CA TYR A 507 40.53 15.16 -5.63
C TYR A 507 39.54 15.78 -6.65
N LEU A 508 39.08 17.01 -6.41
CA LEU A 508 38.22 17.72 -7.38
C LEU A 508 38.90 17.99 -8.72
N ALA A 509 40.24 17.92 -8.80
CA ALA A 509 40.96 18.07 -10.05
C ALA A 509 40.75 16.90 -11.01
N SER A 510 40.53 15.68 -10.51
CA SER A 510 40.33 14.45 -11.30
C SER A 510 38.89 14.27 -11.81
N GLN A 511 37.99 15.20 -11.50
CA GLN A 511 36.58 15.12 -11.87
C GLN A 511 36.34 15.58 -13.32
N ARG A 512 35.66 14.72 -14.09
CA ARG A 512 35.36 14.94 -15.53
C ARG A 512 34.35 16.07 -15.74
N GLU A 513 33.24 16.04 -15.01
CA GLU A 513 32.08 16.93 -15.18
C GLU A 513 31.97 17.98 -14.06
N SER A 514 30.80 18.18 -13.44
CA SER A 514 30.69 19.14 -12.34
C SER A 514 31.51 18.68 -11.13
N ARG A 515 32.27 19.60 -10.53
CA ARG A 515 33.01 19.35 -9.27
C ARG A 515 32.10 19.48 -8.04
N LEU A 516 30.94 20.11 -8.21
CA LEU A 516 30.04 20.43 -7.11
C LEU A 516 29.42 19.17 -6.46
N PRO A 517 28.92 18.17 -7.21
CA PRO A 517 28.48 16.91 -6.62
C PRO A 517 29.58 16.24 -5.80
N ALA A 518 30.80 16.13 -6.35
CA ALA A 518 31.94 15.54 -5.67
C ALA A 518 32.32 16.29 -4.38
N LEU A 519 32.34 17.62 -4.43
CA LEU A 519 32.61 18.46 -3.27
C LEU A 519 31.58 18.21 -2.17
N ILE A 520 30.30 18.28 -2.51
CA ILE A 520 29.20 18.19 -1.56
C ILE A 520 29.15 16.78 -0.95
N SER A 521 29.21 15.73 -1.78
CA SER A 521 29.13 14.36 -1.28
C SER A 521 30.32 14.00 -0.40
N CYS A 522 31.55 14.27 -0.85
CA CYS A 522 32.73 13.96 -0.06
C CYS A 522 32.88 14.86 1.17
N GLY A 523 32.45 16.12 1.11
CA GLY A 523 32.53 17.02 2.25
C GLY A 523 31.47 16.73 3.33
N ALA A 524 30.31 16.19 2.94
CA ALA A 524 29.20 15.90 3.84
C ALA A 524 29.23 14.46 4.38
N ALA A 525 29.92 13.52 3.71
CA ALA A 525 29.97 12.10 4.09
C ALA A 525 30.45 11.87 5.53
N TRP A 526 31.38 12.69 6.03
CA TRP A 526 31.88 12.62 7.41
C TRP A 526 31.11 13.52 8.40
N GLY A 527 30.03 14.20 8.00
CA GLY A 527 29.17 15.00 8.88
C GLY A 527 27.93 14.25 9.36
N TYR A 528 27.04 14.91 10.12
CA TYR A 528 25.71 14.38 10.45
C TYR A 528 24.64 15.03 9.58
N LEU A 529 24.06 14.27 8.65
CA LEU A 529 23.03 14.72 7.72
C LEU A 529 22.05 13.59 7.44
N ILE A 530 20.76 13.93 7.36
CA ILE A 530 19.68 13.05 6.92
C ILE A 530 19.02 13.74 5.72
N PRO A 531 19.18 13.22 4.49
CA PRO A 531 18.73 13.90 3.27
C PRO A 531 17.23 13.76 3.02
N TYR A 532 16.48 13.08 3.90
CA TYR A 532 15.08 12.73 3.72
C TYR A 532 14.13 13.61 4.54
N ARG A 533 12.96 13.92 3.95
CA ARG A 533 11.87 14.63 4.62
C ARG A 533 10.53 14.03 4.22
N SER A 534 9.92 13.26 5.12
CA SER A 534 8.63 12.58 4.88
C SER A 534 7.40 13.51 4.91
N PHE A 535 7.59 14.80 5.28
CA PHE A 535 6.53 15.80 5.43
C PHE A 535 7.00 17.22 5.05
N GLY A 536 6.04 18.08 4.73
CA GLY A 536 6.28 19.49 4.41
C GLY A 536 6.76 19.72 2.97
N VAL A 537 7.44 20.83 2.75
CA VAL A 537 7.95 21.20 1.42
C VAL A 537 9.14 20.31 1.06
N ILE A 538 8.94 19.39 0.12
CA ILE A 538 9.98 18.48 -0.36
C ILE A 538 10.95 19.22 -1.29
N PRO A 539 12.27 19.11 -1.07
CA PRO A 539 13.26 19.73 -1.94
C PRO A 539 13.40 18.98 -3.29
N PRO A 540 13.79 19.67 -4.38
CA PRO A 540 13.94 19.09 -5.71
C PRO A 540 14.99 17.97 -5.78
N GLU A 541 16.00 17.98 -4.90
CA GLU A 541 17.04 16.95 -4.88
C GLU A 541 16.48 15.54 -4.60
N ILE A 542 15.42 15.43 -3.80
CA ILE A 542 14.73 14.17 -3.48
C ILE A 542 13.36 14.04 -4.19
N PHE A 543 13.08 14.91 -5.15
CA PHE A 543 11.89 14.80 -6.00
C PHE A 543 12.20 13.91 -7.21
N LYS A 544 11.61 12.71 -7.28
CA LYS A 544 11.89 11.69 -8.31
C LYS A 544 10.61 11.25 -9.04
N GLY A 545 10.75 10.80 -10.28
CA GLY A 545 9.70 10.17 -11.10
C GLY A 545 8.55 11.03 -11.60
N ARG A 546 8.48 12.31 -11.22
CA ARG A 546 7.29 13.14 -11.46
C ARG A 546 7.56 14.40 -12.28
N ASN A 547 8.70 14.45 -12.95
CA ASN A 547 9.08 15.59 -13.78
C ASN A 547 8.15 15.76 -14.99
N LEU A 548 7.70 14.65 -15.59
CA LEU A 548 6.73 14.68 -16.69
C LEU A 548 5.38 15.24 -16.23
N MET A 549 4.92 14.82 -15.04
CA MET A 549 3.70 15.33 -14.41
C MET A 549 3.78 16.83 -14.13
N VAL A 550 4.89 17.30 -13.56
CA VAL A 550 5.15 18.74 -13.32
C VAL A 550 5.11 19.54 -14.63
N LYS A 551 5.72 19.01 -15.69
CA LYS A 551 5.70 19.63 -17.01
C LYS A 551 4.30 19.69 -17.60
N GLU A 552 3.54 18.59 -17.52
CA GLU A 552 2.16 18.51 -17.99
C GLU A 552 1.25 19.52 -17.28
N LEU A 553 1.43 19.72 -15.97
CA LEU A 553 0.65 20.73 -15.23
C LEU A 553 1.05 22.17 -15.60
N ALA A 554 2.29 22.42 -15.99
CA ALA A 554 2.74 23.75 -16.42
C ALA A 554 2.32 24.11 -17.85
N GLU A 555 2.14 23.11 -18.72
CA GLU A 555 1.79 23.31 -20.12
C GLU A 555 0.35 23.85 -20.29
N PRO A 556 0.11 24.86 -21.15
CA PRO A 556 -1.24 25.40 -21.39
C PRO A 556 -2.26 24.34 -21.84
N GLY A 557 -1.82 23.37 -22.64
CA GLY A 557 -2.66 22.27 -23.12
C GLY A 557 -2.75 21.06 -22.18
N GLY A 558 -1.97 21.04 -21.10
CA GLY A 558 -1.88 19.89 -20.21
C GLY A 558 -2.95 19.82 -19.14
N SER A 559 -2.87 18.81 -18.28
CA SER A 559 -3.91 18.44 -17.32
C SER A 559 -4.24 19.56 -16.32
N CYS A 560 -5.53 19.68 -15.99
CA CYS A 560 -6.08 20.68 -15.06
C CYS A 560 -6.64 20.04 -13.77
N ILE A 561 -6.55 18.72 -13.66
CA ILE A 561 -6.94 17.97 -12.46
C ILE A 561 -5.76 17.14 -12.01
N VAL A 562 -5.57 17.13 -10.71
CA VAL A 562 -4.66 16.24 -10.01
C VAL A 562 -5.43 15.50 -8.93
N TYR A 563 -5.38 14.17 -8.94
CA TYR A 563 -6.02 13.36 -7.91
C TYR A 563 -5.18 12.12 -7.57
N GLY A 564 -5.50 11.46 -6.47
CA GLY A 564 -4.74 10.31 -5.99
C GLY A 564 -4.89 10.14 -4.49
N GLY A 565 -4.29 9.10 -3.93
CA GLY A 565 -4.44 8.81 -2.50
C GLY A 565 -3.83 9.89 -1.60
N ARG A 566 -4.09 9.79 -0.29
CA ARG A 566 -3.44 10.65 0.70
C ARG A 566 -1.92 10.45 0.66
N GLN A 567 -1.18 11.55 0.77
CA GLN A 567 0.29 11.53 0.93
C GLN A 567 1.11 10.93 -0.22
N PHE A 568 0.49 10.64 -1.36
CA PHE A 568 1.22 10.42 -2.61
C PHE A 568 1.86 11.70 -3.15
N GLY A 569 2.00 12.80 -2.41
CA GLY A 569 2.77 13.98 -2.83
C GLY A 569 2.11 14.84 -3.91
N LYS A 570 0.78 15.00 -3.85
CA LYS A 570 0.01 15.87 -4.76
C LYS A 570 0.40 17.34 -4.58
N THR A 571 0.33 17.84 -3.35
CA THR A 571 0.83 19.16 -2.93
C THR A 571 2.30 19.39 -3.30
N VAL A 572 3.12 18.33 -3.22
CA VAL A 572 4.55 18.39 -3.59
C VAL A 572 4.72 18.69 -5.07
N ILE A 573 3.93 18.06 -5.94
CA ILE A 573 3.94 18.35 -7.38
C ILE A 573 3.54 19.81 -7.61
N LEU A 574 2.50 20.31 -6.95
CA LEU A 574 2.05 21.71 -7.10
C LEU A 574 3.15 22.71 -6.69
N HIS A 575 3.80 22.48 -5.55
CA HIS A 575 4.94 23.30 -5.15
C HIS A 575 6.11 23.21 -6.12
N MET A 576 6.34 22.05 -6.74
CA MET A 576 7.38 21.91 -7.75
C MET A 576 7.06 22.69 -9.03
N VAL A 577 5.80 22.66 -9.49
CA VAL A 577 5.33 23.49 -10.61
C VAL A 577 5.56 24.97 -10.30
N GLN A 578 5.15 25.43 -9.10
CA GLN A 578 5.40 26.79 -8.68
C GLN A 578 6.90 27.13 -8.67
N ARG A 579 7.73 26.25 -8.11
CA ARG A 579 9.17 26.50 -8.00
C ARG A 579 9.89 26.55 -9.35
N GLU A 580 9.52 25.67 -10.28
CA GLU A 580 10.22 25.56 -11.57
C GLU A 580 9.73 26.57 -12.62
N TYR A 581 8.46 26.96 -12.59
CA TYR A 581 7.83 27.77 -13.63
C TYR A 581 7.43 29.19 -13.18
N ASP A 582 7.36 29.50 -11.87
CA ASP A 582 7.12 30.88 -11.42
C ASP A 582 8.32 31.75 -11.77
N ASN A 583 8.19 32.54 -12.85
CA ASN A 583 9.22 33.42 -13.34
C ASN A 583 8.62 34.75 -13.81
N PRO A 584 8.41 35.70 -12.88
CA PRO A 584 7.85 37.01 -13.20
C PRO A 584 8.65 37.79 -14.25
N GLU A 585 9.98 37.58 -14.36
CA GLU A 585 10.83 38.22 -15.38
C GLU A 585 10.50 37.75 -16.79
N ARG A 586 9.99 36.52 -16.94
CA ARG A 586 9.51 35.95 -18.21
C ARG A 586 8.00 36.04 -18.37
N GLU A 587 7.33 36.84 -17.54
CA GLU A 587 5.87 37.02 -17.53
C GLU A 587 5.06 35.74 -17.27
N VAL A 588 5.67 34.73 -16.65
CA VAL A 588 4.98 33.51 -16.19
C VAL A 588 4.79 33.60 -14.69
N SER A 589 3.56 33.60 -14.21
CA SER A 589 3.23 33.64 -12.78
C SER A 589 2.51 32.37 -12.35
N VAL A 590 3.03 31.70 -11.32
CA VAL A 590 2.38 30.52 -10.73
C VAL A 590 1.94 30.84 -9.30
N ILE A 591 0.66 30.65 -9.05
CA ILE A 591 -0.02 31.00 -7.81
C ILE A 591 -0.54 29.70 -7.18
N TYR A 592 -0.26 29.48 -5.90
CA TYR A 592 -0.71 28.33 -5.13
C TYR A 592 -1.62 28.81 -4.00
N ASP A 593 -2.77 28.17 -3.81
CA ASP A 593 -3.67 28.35 -2.66
C ASP A 593 -4.18 27.00 -2.13
N ASP A 594 -4.32 26.89 -0.81
CA ASP A 594 -5.04 25.79 -0.16
C ASP A 594 -6.49 26.23 0.08
N ILE A 595 -7.42 25.59 -0.62
CA ILE A 595 -8.84 25.93 -0.61
C ILE A 595 -9.71 24.97 0.20
N LYS A 596 -9.10 24.10 1.02
CA LYS A 596 -9.84 23.19 1.92
C LYS A 596 -10.99 23.86 2.71
N PRO A 597 -10.85 25.11 3.22
CA PRO A 597 -11.93 25.75 3.97
C PRO A 597 -13.14 26.17 3.12
N LEU A 598 -13.01 26.26 1.79
CA LEU A 598 -14.10 26.70 0.91
C LEU A 598 -15.11 25.57 0.71
N GLY A 599 -16.39 25.83 0.98
CA GLY A 599 -17.45 24.83 0.81
C GLY A 599 -17.45 23.74 1.89
N ASP A 600 -16.71 23.92 2.99
CA ASP A 600 -16.76 23.02 4.16
C ASP A 600 -18.18 23.05 4.76
N PRO A 601 -18.88 21.90 4.91
CA PRO A 601 -20.22 21.85 5.50
C PRO A 601 -20.31 22.43 6.91
N GLN A 602 -19.20 22.42 7.67
CA GLN A 602 -19.12 22.99 9.02
C GLN A 602 -18.50 24.40 9.03
N GLY A 603 -18.03 24.88 7.88
CA GLY A 603 -17.35 26.15 7.72
C GLY A 603 -18.27 27.32 7.39
N HIS A 604 -17.71 28.53 7.45
CA HIS A 604 -18.41 29.78 7.09
C HIS A 604 -18.13 30.27 5.67
N TYR A 605 -17.22 29.62 4.93
CA TYR A 605 -16.80 30.07 3.61
C TYR A 605 -17.59 29.37 2.50
N HIS A 606 -18.18 30.16 1.62
CA HIS A 606 -18.97 29.68 0.48
C HIS A 606 -18.10 29.54 -0.77
N PRO A 607 -18.51 28.74 -1.78
CA PRO A 607 -17.78 28.62 -3.04
C PRO A 607 -17.49 29.96 -3.73
N GLU A 608 -18.42 30.93 -3.63
CA GLU A 608 -18.30 32.28 -4.19
C GLU A 608 -17.09 33.07 -3.63
N ASP A 609 -16.64 32.76 -2.41
CA ASP A 609 -15.50 33.43 -1.76
C ASP A 609 -14.17 33.21 -2.50
N LEU A 610 -14.11 32.22 -3.40
CA LEU A 610 -12.96 31.94 -4.26
C LEU A 610 -12.54 33.19 -5.07
N TRP A 611 -13.49 33.97 -5.59
CA TRP A 611 -13.18 35.13 -6.43
C TRP A 611 -12.52 36.26 -5.66
N ASN A 612 -12.92 36.45 -4.39
CA ASN A 612 -12.29 37.43 -3.51
C ASN A 612 -10.84 37.03 -3.22
N ARG A 613 -10.60 35.75 -2.91
CA ARG A 613 -9.24 35.22 -2.73
C ARG A 613 -8.40 35.36 -4.00
N LEU A 614 -8.91 34.90 -5.14
CA LEU A 614 -8.23 34.98 -6.43
C LEU A 614 -7.84 36.43 -6.77
N ARG A 615 -8.77 37.38 -6.57
CA ARG A 615 -8.51 38.81 -6.76
C ARG A 615 -7.35 39.31 -5.90
N GLU A 616 -7.33 38.99 -4.60
CA GLU A 616 -6.25 39.39 -3.72
C GLU A 616 -4.89 38.81 -4.16
N MET A 617 -4.87 37.54 -4.55
CA MET A 617 -3.65 36.88 -5.03
C MET A 617 -3.10 37.54 -6.30
N LEU A 618 -3.99 37.84 -7.26
CA LEU A 618 -3.62 38.51 -8.51
C LEU A 618 -3.16 39.97 -8.29
N ILE A 619 -3.73 40.67 -7.30
CA ILE A 619 -3.27 42.01 -6.90
C ILE A 619 -1.86 41.94 -6.28
N ARG A 620 -1.60 40.97 -5.39
CA ARG A 620 -0.27 40.79 -4.77
C ARG A 620 0.82 40.52 -5.80
N ARG A 621 0.49 39.82 -6.89
CA ARG A 621 1.39 39.54 -8.01
C ARG A 621 1.47 40.67 -9.04
N GLY A 622 0.76 41.78 -8.85
CA GLY A 622 0.77 42.94 -9.76
C GLY A 622 0.07 42.69 -11.11
N ILE A 623 -0.70 41.61 -11.23
CA ILE A 623 -1.45 41.25 -12.43
C ILE A 623 -2.70 42.15 -12.52
N LEU A 624 -3.41 42.30 -11.40
CA LEU A 624 -4.55 43.21 -11.22
C LEU A 624 -4.18 44.40 -10.32
N TYR A 625 -4.94 45.50 -10.41
CA TYR A 625 -4.76 46.68 -9.57
C TYR A 625 -5.79 46.71 -8.42
N LYS A 626 -5.48 47.40 -7.31
CA LYS A 626 -6.29 47.41 -6.08
C LYS A 626 -7.73 47.91 -6.24
N GLY A 627 -8.04 48.67 -7.29
CA GLY A 627 -9.35 49.27 -7.54
C GLY A 627 -10.36 48.38 -8.28
N VAL A 628 -9.96 47.15 -8.66
CA VAL A 628 -10.89 46.17 -9.26
C VAL A 628 -11.97 45.81 -8.23
N ARG A 629 -13.24 45.79 -8.64
CA ARG A 629 -14.38 45.41 -7.79
C ARG A 629 -14.35 43.93 -7.38
N HIS A 630 -15.14 43.57 -6.37
CA HIS A 630 -15.25 42.20 -5.84
C HIS A 630 -16.17 41.27 -6.65
N ASP A 631 -16.86 41.84 -7.65
CA ASP A 631 -17.80 41.13 -8.51
C ASP A 631 -17.08 40.13 -9.43
N ARG A 632 -17.54 38.87 -9.42
CA ARG A 632 -17.06 37.74 -10.22
C ARG A 632 -16.85 38.12 -11.68
N GLU A 633 -17.87 38.69 -12.33
CA GLU A 633 -17.87 39.00 -13.76
C GLU A 633 -16.84 40.09 -14.09
N HIS A 634 -16.70 41.05 -13.17
CA HIS A 634 -15.73 42.14 -13.32
C HIS A 634 -14.29 41.65 -13.17
N ILE A 635 -14.04 40.70 -12.25
CA ILE A 635 -12.72 40.08 -12.07
C ILE A 635 -12.34 39.29 -13.33
N SER A 636 -13.24 38.43 -13.83
CA SER A 636 -13.03 37.67 -15.08
C SER A 636 -12.69 38.58 -16.26
N GLN A 637 -13.49 39.62 -16.48
CA GLN A 637 -13.27 40.55 -17.59
C GLN A 637 -11.91 41.24 -17.50
N LYS A 638 -11.48 41.64 -16.29
CA LYS A 638 -10.18 42.30 -16.10
C LYS A 638 -8.99 41.36 -16.28
N ILE A 639 -9.13 40.09 -15.91
CA ILE A 639 -8.12 39.05 -16.21
C ILE A 639 -7.98 38.90 -17.73
N ILE A 640 -9.09 38.71 -18.44
CA ILE A 640 -9.11 38.54 -19.90
C ILE A 640 -8.51 39.77 -20.61
N GLU A 641 -8.92 40.99 -20.23
CA GLU A 641 -8.35 42.24 -20.78
C GLU A 641 -6.83 42.33 -20.60
N LYS A 642 -6.33 41.92 -19.43
CA LYS A 642 -4.91 41.98 -19.10
C LYS A 642 -4.10 40.99 -19.93
N LEU A 643 -4.55 39.73 -20.01
CA LEU A 643 -3.88 38.70 -20.81
C LEU A 643 -4.01 38.96 -22.32
N ASN A 644 -5.10 39.58 -22.80
CA ASN A 644 -5.20 39.93 -24.22
C ASN A 644 -4.31 41.12 -24.62
N LYS A 645 -4.05 42.04 -23.69
CA LYS A 645 -3.06 43.12 -23.89
C LYS A 645 -1.63 42.60 -23.90
N ASN A 646 -1.34 41.55 -23.13
CA ASN A 646 -0.01 40.95 -23.07
C ASN A 646 -0.01 39.48 -23.51
N LYS A 647 0.35 39.23 -24.77
CA LYS A 647 0.32 37.89 -25.37
C LYS A 647 1.34 36.91 -24.81
N THR A 648 2.43 37.40 -24.20
CA THR A 648 3.48 36.58 -23.57
C THR A 648 3.20 36.24 -22.12
N MET A 649 2.23 36.92 -21.49
CA MET A 649 1.85 36.67 -20.10
C MET A 649 1.09 35.34 -19.95
N GLN A 650 1.52 34.54 -18.98
CA GLN A 650 0.89 33.28 -18.57
C GLN A 650 0.66 33.29 -17.04
N VAL A 651 -0.53 32.85 -16.62
CA VAL A 651 -0.93 32.77 -15.21
C VAL A 651 -1.46 31.37 -14.93
N ILE A 652 -0.82 30.66 -14.02
CA ILE A 652 -1.24 29.34 -13.56
C ILE A 652 -1.68 29.45 -12.11
N VAL A 653 -2.90 29.01 -11.80
CA VAL A 653 -3.47 28.98 -10.45
C VAL A 653 -3.62 27.52 -10.03
N LEU A 654 -2.96 27.14 -8.96
CA LEU A 654 -2.97 25.81 -8.37
C LEU A 654 -3.83 25.87 -7.10
N LEU A 655 -4.95 25.15 -7.10
CA LEU A 655 -5.91 25.10 -6.00
C LEU A 655 -5.84 23.71 -5.36
N ASP A 656 -5.27 23.64 -4.15
CA ASP A 656 -5.11 22.39 -3.40
C ASP A 656 -6.31 22.10 -2.50
N GLU A 657 -6.55 20.82 -2.20
CA GLU A 657 -7.64 20.33 -1.35
C GLU A 657 -9.04 20.83 -1.79
N SER A 658 -9.29 20.79 -3.10
CA SER A 658 -10.50 21.31 -3.76
C SER A 658 -11.76 20.46 -3.60
N ASP A 659 -11.72 19.35 -2.85
CA ASP A 659 -12.82 18.38 -2.75
C ASP A 659 -14.11 19.02 -2.18
N ASN A 660 -14.00 19.80 -1.10
CA ASN A 660 -15.14 20.49 -0.47
C ASN A 660 -15.74 21.55 -1.40
N PHE A 661 -14.89 22.34 -2.03
CA PHE A 661 -15.29 23.38 -2.99
C PHE A 661 -16.07 22.77 -4.16
N LEU A 662 -15.56 21.70 -4.77
CA LEU A 662 -16.21 21.05 -5.91
C LEU A 662 -17.53 20.40 -5.50
N ALA A 663 -17.62 19.78 -4.32
CA ALA A 663 -18.85 19.19 -3.83
C ALA A 663 -19.94 20.24 -3.52
N ALA A 664 -19.55 21.41 -3.02
CA ALA A 664 -20.46 22.51 -2.78
C ALA A 664 -20.90 23.19 -4.10
N ASP A 665 -19.98 23.43 -5.03
CA ASP A 665 -20.26 24.01 -6.36
C ASP A 665 -21.11 23.06 -7.22
N ALA A 666 -20.98 21.73 -7.03
CA ALA A 666 -21.82 20.73 -7.70
C ALA A 666 -23.32 20.93 -7.45
N LYS A 667 -23.69 21.31 -6.23
CA LYS A 667 -25.09 21.60 -5.85
C LYS A 667 -25.66 22.81 -6.59
N HIS A 668 -24.79 23.68 -7.09
CA HIS A 668 -25.12 24.87 -7.87
C HIS A 668 -24.74 24.71 -9.34
N ASN A 669 -24.69 23.49 -9.85
CA ASN A 669 -24.39 23.20 -11.26
C ASN A 669 -23.06 23.81 -11.76
N PHE A 670 -22.07 23.90 -10.87
CA PHE A 670 -20.70 24.32 -11.16
C PHE A 670 -20.57 25.73 -11.75
N GLU A 671 -21.38 26.68 -11.28
CA GLU A 671 -21.35 28.07 -11.73
C GLU A 671 -19.95 28.70 -11.63
N GLU A 672 -19.22 28.42 -10.54
CA GLU A 672 -17.91 29.03 -10.32
C GLU A 672 -16.83 28.44 -11.22
N VAL A 673 -16.84 27.11 -11.39
CA VAL A 673 -15.98 26.43 -12.36
C VAL A 673 -16.30 26.85 -13.81
N HIS A 674 -17.57 27.08 -14.15
CA HIS A 674 -17.99 27.53 -15.48
C HIS A 674 -17.39 28.89 -15.86
N GLU A 675 -17.34 29.84 -14.93
CA GLU A 675 -16.76 31.15 -15.20
C GLU A 675 -15.22 31.08 -15.28
N LEU A 676 -14.57 30.27 -14.44
CA LEU A 676 -13.14 29.98 -14.58
C LEU A 676 -12.81 29.37 -15.95
N ARG A 677 -13.64 28.43 -16.43
CA ARG A 677 -13.54 27.85 -17.77
C ARG A 677 -13.56 28.90 -18.87
N ARG A 678 -14.53 29.81 -18.80
CA ARG A 678 -14.69 30.87 -19.78
C ARG A 678 -13.43 31.72 -19.92
N ILE A 679 -12.75 32.02 -18.81
CA ILE A 679 -11.46 32.74 -18.83
C ILE A 679 -10.39 31.91 -19.55
N MET A 680 -10.29 30.60 -19.25
CA MET A 680 -9.30 29.72 -19.88
C MET A 680 -9.52 29.62 -21.39
N ASP A 681 -10.76 29.45 -21.84
CA ASP A 681 -11.09 29.33 -23.26
C ASP A 681 -10.82 30.64 -24.02
N GLN A 682 -11.19 31.80 -23.44
CA GLN A 682 -10.96 33.12 -24.07
C GLN A 682 -9.49 33.57 -24.06
N THR A 683 -8.63 32.95 -23.26
CA THR A 683 -7.21 33.30 -23.17
C THR A 683 -6.29 32.28 -23.84
N GLU A 684 -6.84 31.32 -24.59
CA GLU A 684 -6.09 30.20 -25.18
C GLU A 684 -5.29 29.41 -24.11
N ARG A 685 -5.89 29.24 -22.92
CA ARG A 685 -5.31 28.60 -21.72
C ARG A 685 -4.01 29.22 -21.19
N ARG A 686 -3.73 30.47 -21.55
CA ARG A 686 -2.65 31.27 -20.91
C ARG A 686 -3.01 31.66 -19.48
N PHE A 687 -4.31 31.79 -19.18
CA PHE A 687 -4.80 31.63 -17.82
C PHE A 687 -5.19 30.16 -17.64
N LYS A 688 -4.63 29.48 -16.65
CA LYS A 688 -4.88 28.06 -16.37
C LYS A 688 -5.17 27.87 -14.89
N VAL A 689 -6.22 27.12 -14.58
CA VAL A 689 -6.55 26.69 -13.21
C VAL A 689 -6.36 25.19 -13.11
N VAL A 690 -5.66 24.74 -12.07
CA VAL A 690 -5.43 23.33 -11.74
C VAL A 690 -6.09 23.04 -10.40
N PHE A 691 -7.02 22.09 -10.39
CA PHE A 691 -7.68 21.60 -9.18
C PHE A 691 -6.98 20.33 -8.68
N CYS A 692 -6.64 20.29 -7.40
CA CYS A 692 -6.05 19.13 -6.75
C CYS A 692 -6.94 18.66 -5.60
N GLY A 693 -7.12 17.35 -5.47
CA GLY A 693 -7.98 16.75 -4.44
C GLY A 693 -7.76 15.25 -4.29
N LEU A 694 -8.61 14.60 -3.51
CA LEU A 694 -8.53 13.19 -3.16
C LEU A 694 -9.20 12.31 -4.21
N HIS A 695 -10.54 12.28 -4.23
CA HIS A 695 -11.32 11.34 -5.04
C HIS A 695 -12.61 11.97 -5.61
N SER A 696 -13.19 12.97 -4.93
CA SER A 696 -14.38 13.67 -5.38
C SER A 696 -14.20 14.36 -6.73
N VAL A 697 -12.98 14.79 -7.07
CA VAL A 697 -12.70 15.49 -8.33
C VAL A 697 -13.02 14.61 -9.55
N GLN A 698 -12.66 13.32 -9.55
CA GLN A 698 -12.98 12.41 -10.67
C GLN A 698 -14.49 12.16 -10.79
N ARG A 699 -15.23 12.20 -9.67
CA ARG A 699 -16.70 12.08 -9.65
C ARG A 699 -17.36 13.06 -10.59
N TYR A 700 -16.85 14.27 -10.63
CA TYR A 700 -17.43 15.31 -11.49
C TYR A 700 -16.88 15.29 -12.92
N CYS A 701 -15.74 14.64 -13.18
CA CYS A 701 -14.97 14.84 -14.40
C CYS A 701 -15.22 13.83 -15.52
N SER A 702 -16.02 12.80 -15.28
CA SER A 702 -16.32 11.79 -16.29
C SER A 702 -17.17 12.34 -17.43
N GLY A 703 -18.04 13.33 -17.21
CA GLY A 703 -19.14 13.80 -18.08
C GLY A 703 -18.80 14.64 -19.32
N GLN A 704 -19.09 14.17 -20.56
CA GLN A 704 -18.84 14.82 -21.85
C GLN A 704 -19.53 16.19 -22.07
N ASN A 705 -20.64 16.47 -21.37
CA ASN A 705 -21.28 17.80 -21.39
C ASN A 705 -21.20 18.53 -20.05
N HIS A 706 -20.32 18.07 -19.17
CA HIS A 706 -19.96 18.82 -17.98
C HIS A 706 -18.95 19.92 -18.37
N PRO A 707 -18.89 21.09 -17.69
CA PRO A 707 -17.78 22.03 -17.84
C PRO A 707 -16.40 21.34 -17.78
N PHE A 708 -16.31 20.15 -17.18
CA PHE A 708 -15.11 19.34 -17.01
C PHE A 708 -14.63 18.58 -18.26
N ALA A 709 -15.47 18.02 -19.14
CA ALA A 709 -14.98 17.05 -20.15
C ALA A 709 -14.02 17.59 -21.22
N GLN A 710 -14.19 18.84 -21.66
CA GLN A 710 -13.32 19.45 -22.70
C GLN A 710 -12.15 20.23 -22.10
N MET A 711 -12.29 20.71 -20.85
CA MET A 711 -11.19 21.35 -20.11
C MET A 711 -10.22 20.34 -19.49
N MET A 712 -10.74 19.18 -19.05
CA MET A 712 -10.07 18.27 -18.13
C MET A 712 -9.95 16.87 -18.72
N SER A 713 -9.66 16.81 -20.03
CA SER A 713 -9.70 15.62 -20.88
C SER A 713 -8.74 14.49 -20.47
N ARG A 714 -7.86 14.71 -19.48
CA ARG A 714 -7.08 13.68 -18.78
C ARG A 714 -6.84 14.13 -17.33
N PRO A 715 -7.47 13.53 -16.32
CA PRO A 715 -7.10 13.82 -14.94
C PRO A 715 -5.77 13.12 -14.62
N LEU A 716 -4.88 13.82 -13.92
CA LEU A 716 -3.57 13.27 -13.57
C LEU A 716 -3.67 12.45 -12.28
N VAL A 717 -3.57 11.13 -12.40
CA VAL A 717 -3.55 10.19 -11.27
C VAL A 717 -2.16 10.16 -10.66
N ILE A 718 -2.07 10.39 -9.35
CA ILE A 718 -0.82 10.27 -8.59
C ILE A 718 -0.92 9.04 -7.69
N GLY A 719 -0.15 8.00 -8.07
CA GLY A 719 0.01 6.77 -7.31
C GLY A 719 1.43 6.55 -6.78
N PRO A 720 1.77 5.30 -6.45
CA PRO A 720 3.13 4.89 -6.09
C PRO A 720 4.16 5.28 -7.16
N LEU A 721 5.42 5.41 -6.76
CA LEU A 721 6.48 5.68 -7.74
C LEU A 721 6.75 4.46 -8.62
N GLU A 722 7.18 4.71 -9.85
CA GLU A 722 7.71 3.66 -10.72
C GLU A 722 8.99 3.06 -10.11
N PRO A 723 9.27 1.76 -10.31
CA PRO A 723 10.37 1.05 -9.64
C PRO A 723 11.75 1.74 -9.76
N ALA A 724 12.12 2.20 -10.96
CA ALA A 724 13.40 2.85 -11.20
C ALA A 724 13.54 4.19 -10.44
N GLU A 725 12.44 4.94 -10.34
CA GLU A 725 12.38 6.24 -9.68
C GLU A 725 12.33 6.07 -8.15
N ALA A 726 11.63 5.04 -7.67
CA ALA A 726 11.60 4.65 -6.27
C ALA A 726 13.00 4.19 -5.80
N ARG A 727 13.72 3.41 -6.62
CA ARG A 727 15.12 3.05 -6.36
C ARG A 727 16.01 4.29 -6.31
N SER A 728 15.89 5.20 -7.28
CA SER A 728 16.67 6.43 -7.32
C SER A 728 16.42 7.34 -6.12
N LEU A 729 15.19 7.31 -5.56
CA LEU A 729 14.87 8.01 -4.31
C LEU A 729 15.61 7.43 -3.11
N ILE A 730 15.99 6.15 -3.13
CA ILE A 730 16.77 5.48 -2.08
C ILE A 730 18.28 5.69 -2.29
N THR A 731 18.77 5.37 -3.49
CA THR A 731 20.21 5.25 -3.75
C THR A 731 20.89 6.61 -3.84
N GLU A 732 20.38 7.55 -4.66
CA GLU A 732 21.09 8.81 -4.92
C GLU A 732 21.31 9.67 -3.66
N PRO A 733 20.30 9.88 -2.77
CA PRO A 733 20.51 10.69 -1.57
C PRO A 733 21.44 9.99 -0.55
N MET A 734 21.40 8.66 -0.49
CA MET A 734 22.24 7.88 0.43
C MET A 734 23.70 7.81 -0.06
N GLU A 735 23.93 7.59 -1.36
CA GLU A 735 25.26 7.67 -1.97
C GLU A 735 25.88 9.06 -1.78
N ALA A 736 25.07 10.12 -1.90
CA ALA A 736 25.52 11.49 -1.67
C ALA A 736 26.01 11.76 -0.24
N ILE A 737 25.55 10.99 0.75
CA ILE A 737 26.04 11.11 2.13
C ILE A 737 27.02 9.99 2.53
N GLY A 738 27.50 9.23 1.54
CA GLY A 738 28.55 8.23 1.68
C GLY A 738 28.08 6.80 1.96
N PHE A 739 26.86 6.41 1.59
CA PHE A 739 26.46 4.99 1.57
C PHE A 739 26.83 4.31 0.24
N SER A 740 26.96 3.00 0.26
CA SER A 740 27.29 2.16 -0.90
C SER A 740 26.27 1.04 -1.05
N PHE A 741 25.96 0.68 -2.31
CA PHE A 741 25.01 -0.36 -2.67
C PHE A 741 25.60 -1.39 -3.66
N ASP A 742 26.92 -1.54 -3.64
CA ASP A 742 27.68 -2.31 -4.63
C ASP A 742 27.63 -3.81 -4.40
N GLY A 743 27.44 -4.22 -3.15
CA GLY A 743 27.30 -5.62 -2.78
C GLY A 743 25.91 -6.16 -3.15
N ASP A 744 25.84 -7.44 -3.54
CA ASP A 744 24.58 -8.13 -3.84
C ASP A 744 23.61 -8.04 -2.64
N GLU A 745 24.12 -8.17 -1.42
CA GLU A 745 23.33 -8.02 -0.18
C GLU A 745 22.71 -6.62 -0.04
N SER A 746 23.43 -5.56 -0.41
CA SER A 746 22.91 -4.19 -0.34
C SER A 746 21.90 -3.89 -1.45
N ARG A 747 22.00 -4.57 -2.60
CA ARG A 747 20.98 -4.50 -3.67
C ARG A 747 19.68 -5.18 -3.23
N ASP A 748 19.80 -6.35 -2.60
CA ASP A 748 18.65 -7.04 -2.01
C ASP A 748 18.02 -6.22 -0.88
N ALA A 749 18.83 -5.53 -0.07
CA ALA A 749 18.34 -4.60 0.95
C ALA A 749 17.50 -3.44 0.33
N VAL A 750 17.91 -2.88 -0.80
CA VAL A 750 17.12 -1.86 -1.52
C VAL A 750 15.79 -2.43 -2.01
N LEU A 751 15.79 -3.63 -2.59
CA LEU A 751 14.56 -4.31 -3.00
C LEU A 751 13.63 -4.52 -1.81
N ARG A 752 14.17 -4.97 -0.67
CA ARG A 752 13.40 -5.19 0.57
C ARG A 752 12.71 -3.91 1.06
N ILE A 753 13.41 -2.78 1.05
CA ILE A 753 12.84 -1.47 1.40
C ILE A 753 11.67 -1.12 0.47
N LEU A 754 11.82 -1.31 -0.84
CA LEU A 754 10.77 -1.03 -1.82
C LEU A 754 9.53 -1.90 -1.59
N CYS A 755 9.72 -3.17 -1.24
CA CYS A 755 8.63 -4.10 -0.96
C CYS A 755 7.84 -3.67 0.29
N TYR A 756 8.52 -3.40 1.41
CA TYR A 756 7.86 -2.95 2.63
C TYR A 756 7.11 -1.64 2.42
N THR A 757 7.73 -0.68 1.75
CA THR A 757 7.14 0.65 1.55
C THR A 757 6.14 0.72 0.40
N ASN A 758 5.92 -0.39 -0.31
CA ASN A 758 5.03 -0.50 -1.48
C ASN A 758 5.24 0.64 -2.50
N TYR A 759 6.50 1.05 -2.71
CA TYR A 759 6.87 2.14 -3.62
C TYR A 759 6.28 3.52 -3.25
N HIS A 760 5.79 3.70 -2.02
CA HIS A 760 5.19 4.95 -1.58
C HIS A 760 6.28 5.95 -1.18
N PRO A 761 6.44 7.09 -1.88
CA PRO A 761 7.58 7.98 -1.67
C PRO A 761 7.73 8.48 -0.23
N ALA A 762 6.62 8.82 0.42
CA ALA A 762 6.66 9.30 1.80
C ALA A 762 7.05 8.20 2.81
N LEU A 763 6.77 6.92 2.52
CA LEU A 763 7.19 5.79 3.35
C LEU A 763 8.67 5.47 3.11
N ILE A 764 9.11 5.47 1.84
CA ILE A 764 10.53 5.31 1.47
C ILE A 764 11.39 6.34 2.22
N GLN A 765 11.02 7.61 2.15
CA GLN A 765 11.81 8.67 2.80
C GLN A 765 11.85 8.54 4.32
N TYR A 766 10.73 8.16 4.94
CA TYR A 766 10.70 7.93 6.39
C TYR A 766 11.60 6.75 6.78
N PHE A 767 11.43 5.61 6.09
CA PHE A 767 12.19 4.38 6.32
C PHE A 767 13.69 4.60 6.12
N CYS A 768 14.09 5.20 5.00
CA CYS A 768 15.50 5.51 4.72
C CYS A 768 16.06 6.56 5.69
N GLY A 769 15.23 7.49 6.20
CA GLY A 769 15.62 8.41 7.27
C GLY A 769 16.00 7.68 8.56
N GLU A 770 15.19 6.70 8.98
CA GLU A 770 15.49 5.85 10.14
C GLU A 770 16.69 4.92 9.89
N LEU A 771 16.86 4.44 8.66
CA LEU A 771 18.01 3.63 8.26
C LEU A 771 19.32 4.40 8.36
N VAL A 772 19.34 5.65 7.86
CA VAL A 772 20.51 6.53 7.99
C VAL A 772 20.85 6.77 9.46
N LYS A 773 19.84 6.99 10.34
CA LYS A 773 20.06 7.13 11.79
C LYS A 773 20.63 5.85 12.40
N LEU A 774 20.14 4.68 12.02
CA LEU A 774 20.60 3.39 12.54
C LEU A 774 22.06 3.09 12.13
N VAL A 775 22.35 3.10 10.83
CA VAL A 775 23.69 2.75 10.31
C VAL A 775 24.74 3.73 10.81
N ARG A 776 24.41 5.03 10.88
CA ARG A 776 25.34 6.04 11.41
C ARG A 776 25.60 5.93 12.90
N LYS A 777 24.84 5.15 13.68
CA LYS A 777 25.23 4.84 15.09
C LYS A 777 26.43 3.90 15.16
N ARG A 778 26.70 3.12 14.11
CA ARG A 778 27.88 2.24 14.06
C ARG A 778 29.16 3.07 14.01
N GLN A 779 30.23 2.63 14.67
CA GLN A 779 31.55 3.26 14.55
C GLN A 779 32.25 2.89 13.22
N GLN A 780 31.50 2.85 12.12
CA GLN A 780 32.01 2.63 10.76
C GLN A 780 32.33 3.98 10.09
N GLU A 781 33.19 3.93 9.08
CA GLU A 781 33.57 5.08 8.24
C GLU A 781 32.90 4.96 6.86
N PRO A 782 32.67 6.07 6.14
CA PRO A 782 32.25 6.01 4.74
C PRO A 782 33.27 5.23 3.89
N PRO A 783 32.84 4.39 2.93
CA PRO A 783 31.45 4.14 2.54
C PRO A 783 30.68 3.25 3.53
N TYR A 784 29.48 3.70 3.92
CA TYR A 784 28.58 2.97 4.79
C TYR A 784 27.85 1.86 4.02
N GLN A 785 27.96 0.62 4.50
CA GLN A 785 27.25 -0.52 3.93
C GLN A 785 25.90 -0.70 4.62
N VAL A 786 24.87 -1.02 3.83
CA VAL A 786 23.54 -1.39 4.32
C VAL A 786 23.38 -2.89 4.17
N THR A 787 23.04 -3.57 5.27
CA THR A 787 22.74 -5.01 5.24
C THR A 787 21.23 -5.27 5.29
N ILE A 788 20.82 -6.49 4.93
CA ILE A 788 19.41 -6.90 5.04
C ILE A 788 18.96 -6.83 6.51
N THR A 789 19.83 -7.22 7.44
CA THR A 789 19.55 -7.17 8.88
C THR A 789 19.25 -5.75 9.39
N ASP A 790 19.86 -4.72 8.78
CA ASP A 790 19.54 -3.32 9.10
C ASP A 790 18.12 -2.95 8.72
N VAL A 791 17.71 -3.35 7.52
CA VAL A 791 16.38 -3.09 6.99
C VAL A 791 15.34 -3.82 7.83
N GLU A 792 15.55 -5.10 8.10
CA GLU A 792 14.66 -5.88 8.96
C GLU A 792 14.57 -5.29 10.36
N GLY A 793 15.71 -4.95 10.98
CA GLY A 793 15.74 -4.35 12.32
C GLY A 793 14.96 -3.02 12.44
N ILE A 794 14.78 -2.28 11.36
CA ILE A 794 13.92 -1.09 11.32
C ILE A 794 12.46 -1.47 11.16
N TYR A 795 12.17 -2.40 10.25
CA TYR A 795 10.82 -2.90 10.03
C TYR A 795 10.24 -3.58 11.28
N ARG A 796 11.08 -4.18 12.13
CA ARG A 796 10.66 -4.77 13.42
C ARG A 796 10.14 -3.74 14.44
N ARG A 797 10.44 -2.44 14.27
CA ARG A 797 10.03 -1.44 15.25
C ARG A 797 8.56 -1.07 15.10
N GLU A 798 7.85 -1.02 16.22
CA GLU A 798 6.41 -0.76 16.24
C GLU A 798 6.05 0.67 15.79
N ASP A 799 6.90 1.66 16.06
CA ASP A 799 6.74 3.03 15.57
C ASP A 799 6.79 3.12 14.03
N VAL A 800 7.62 2.30 13.38
CA VAL A 800 7.70 2.23 11.92
C VAL A 800 6.49 1.50 11.35
N ARG A 801 6.11 0.36 11.92
CA ARG A 801 4.94 -0.43 11.45
C ARG A 801 3.63 0.33 11.62
N SER A 802 3.40 0.96 12.77
CA SER A 802 2.21 1.80 13.02
C SER A 802 2.12 2.95 12.03
N PHE A 803 3.23 3.65 11.76
CA PHE A 803 3.29 4.71 10.75
C PHE A 803 2.95 4.23 9.33
N MET A 804 3.41 3.02 8.97
CA MET A 804 3.05 2.41 7.69
C MET A 804 1.56 2.08 7.65
N ARG A 805 1.03 1.41 8.68
CA ARG A 805 -0.39 1.03 8.78
C ARG A 805 -1.32 2.23 8.67
N GLU A 806 -1.04 3.31 9.41
CA GLU A 806 -1.81 4.55 9.40
C GLU A 806 -1.94 5.13 7.97
N ARG A 807 -0.84 5.16 7.21
CA ARG A 807 -0.83 5.72 5.86
C ARG A 807 -1.53 4.85 4.82
N PHE A 808 -1.49 3.54 4.97
CA PHE A 808 -2.29 2.64 4.14
C PHE A 808 -3.78 2.79 4.44
N ASN A 809 -4.17 2.87 5.72
CA ASN A 809 -5.56 3.10 6.12
C ASN A 809 -6.08 4.44 5.58
N TRP A 810 -5.29 5.52 5.64
CA TRP A 810 -5.64 6.80 5.02
C TRP A 810 -5.92 6.74 3.52
N THR A 811 -5.36 5.76 2.81
CA THR A 811 -5.61 5.56 1.38
C THR A 811 -6.98 4.92 1.14
N LEU A 812 -7.45 4.06 2.05
CA LEU A 812 -8.78 3.45 1.98
C LEU A 812 -9.87 4.33 2.63
N ASP A 813 -9.53 5.15 3.62
CA ASP A 813 -10.42 6.15 4.26
C ASP A 813 -10.95 7.25 3.34
N LEU A 814 -10.63 7.17 2.05
CA LEU A 814 -11.16 8.04 1.01
C LEU A 814 -12.62 7.75 0.69
N ASP A 815 -13.01 6.46 0.70
CA ASP A 815 -14.37 6.01 0.43
C ASP A 815 -14.61 4.69 1.18
N ILE A 816 -15.71 4.61 1.93
CA ILE A 816 -16.12 3.40 2.66
C ILE A 816 -16.28 2.22 1.69
N ARG A 817 -16.73 2.48 0.45
CA ARG A 817 -16.87 1.43 -0.59
C ARG A 817 -15.53 0.80 -0.96
N TYR A 818 -14.44 1.56 -0.94
CA TYR A 818 -13.10 0.99 -1.14
C TYR A 818 -12.71 0.05 -0.01
N GLN A 819 -12.99 0.45 1.23
CA GLN A 819 -12.71 -0.37 2.41
C GLN A 819 -13.45 -1.70 2.31
N VAL A 820 -14.77 -1.66 2.08
CA VAL A 820 -15.58 -2.87 1.99
C VAL A 820 -15.14 -3.77 0.83
N MET A 821 -14.83 -3.22 -0.35
CA MET A 821 -14.30 -4.02 -1.47
C MET A 821 -12.98 -4.72 -1.11
N VAL A 822 -12.00 -3.98 -0.58
CA VAL A 822 -10.68 -4.53 -0.26
C VAL A 822 -10.77 -5.53 0.89
N TYR A 823 -11.49 -5.20 1.96
CA TYR A 823 -11.65 -6.06 3.12
C TYR A 823 -12.46 -7.32 2.80
N SER A 824 -13.49 -7.24 1.97
CA SER A 824 -14.24 -8.43 1.54
C SER A 824 -13.40 -9.36 0.65
N MET A 825 -12.57 -8.80 -0.23
CA MET A 825 -11.60 -9.58 -1.01
C MET A 825 -10.55 -10.25 -0.13
N ILE A 826 -10.07 -9.58 0.93
CA ILE A 826 -9.16 -10.17 1.92
C ILE A 826 -9.88 -11.29 2.66
N ALA A 827 -11.09 -11.03 3.17
CA ALA A 827 -11.88 -11.99 3.95
C ALA A 827 -12.15 -13.28 3.17
N LYS A 828 -12.36 -13.19 1.85
CA LYS A 828 -12.64 -14.34 0.98
C LYS A 828 -11.46 -15.31 0.81
N GLN A 829 -10.24 -14.90 1.16
CA GLN A 829 -9.01 -15.68 0.96
C GLN A 829 -8.12 -15.76 2.21
N LEU A 830 -8.66 -15.48 3.40
CA LEU A 830 -7.91 -15.52 4.67
C LEU A 830 -7.24 -16.89 4.93
N HIS A 831 -7.89 -17.97 4.49
CA HIS A 831 -7.38 -19.34 4.66
C HIS A 831 -6.55 -19.83 3.45
N ASP A 832 -6.45 -19.04 2.39
CA ASP A 832 -5.66 -19.38 1.22
C ASP A 832 -4.19 -19.09 1.54
N LYS A 833 -3.37 -20.12 1.77
CA LYS A 833 -1.92 -20.01 2.06
C LYS A 833 -1.09 -19.56 0.84
N ASP A 834 -1.66 -18.79 -0.07
CA ASP A 834 -1.09 -18.41 -1.38
C ASP A 834 -0.45 -17.00 -1.40
N GLY A 835 -0.57 -16.25 -0.30
CA GLY A 835 -0.06 -14.88 -0.19
C GLY A 835 -1.02 -13.81 -0.75
N TYR A 836 -2.33 -14.07 -0.70
CA TYR A 836 -3.40 -13.19 -1.19
C TYR A 836 -3.38 -13.01 -2.72
N ARG A 837 -3.19 -14.12 -3.45
CA ARG A 837 -3.00 -14.11 -4.92
C ARG A 837 -4.25 -14.42 -5.72
N ARG A 838 -5.36 -14.72 -5.06
CA ARG A 838 -6.63 -15.02 -5.72
C ARG A 838 -7.05 -13.90 -6.69
N GLU A 839 -7.42 -14.30 -7.89
CA GLU A 839 -7.95 -13.41 -8.91
C GLU A 839 -9.48 -13.32 -8.80
N PHE A 840 -10.01 -12.10 -8.91
CA PHE A 840 -11.44 -11.79 -8.82
C PHE A 840 -11.91 -11.09 -10.10
N THR A 841 -13.03 -11.54 -10.64
CA THR A 841 -13.80 -10.78 -11.64
C THR A 841 -14.48 -9.58 -10.97
N VAL A 842 -14.98 -8.63 -11.76
CA VAL A 842 -15.74 -7.48 -11.24
C VAL A 842 -16.99 -7.96 -10.49
N SER A 843 -17.69 -8.97 -11.02
CA SER A 843 -18.87 -9.56 -10.39
C SER A 843 -18.52 -10.17 -9.05
N GLU A 844 -17.50 -11.04 -8.98
CA GLU A 844 -17.13 -11.71 -7.73
C GLU A 844 -16.72 -10.70 -6.64
N ALA A 845 -16.01 -9.64 -7.01
CA ALA A 845 -15.64 -8.58 -6.07
C ALA A 845 -16.86 -7.80 -5.58
N LEU A 846 -17.83 -7.51 -6.47
CA LEU A 846 -19.09 -6.86 -6.12
C LEU A 846 -19.95 -7.76 -5.23
N ASP A 847 -20.03 -9.06 -5.52
CA ASP A 847 -20.77 -10.04 -4.72
C ASP A 847 -20.18 -10.15 -3.30
N CYS A 848 -18.85 -10.18 -3.18
CA CYS A 848 -18.18 -10.15 -1.90
C CYS A 848 -18.50 -8.86 -1.13
N ALA A 849 -18.46 -7.70 -1.78
CA ALA A 849 -18.78 -6.43 -1.14
C ALA A 849 -20.26 -6.34 -0.71
N THR A 850 -21.16 -6.82 -1.57
CA THR A 850 -22.62 -6.83 -1.33
C THR A 850 -23.00 -7.78 -0.20
N TYR A 851 -22.30 -8.92 -0.06
CA TYR A 851 -22.48 -9.84 1.06
C TYR A 851 -22.23 -9.17 2.41
N TRP A 852 -21.17 -8.36 2.51
CA TRP A 852 -20.82 -7.67 3.76
C TRP A 852 -21.59 -6.36 3.98
N TRP A 853 -21.89 -5.61 2.92
CA TRP A 853 -22.60 -4.33 3.02
C TRP A 853 -23.63 -4.16 1.90
N SER A 854 -24.71 -4.92 1.99
CA SER A 854 -25.81 -4.91 1.01
C SER A 854 -26.38 -3.51 0.79
N ARG A 855 -26.59 -2.74 1.86
CA ARG A 855 -27.12 -1.37 1.79
C ARG A 855 -26.24 -0.41 0.98
N GLY A 856 -24.92 -0.54 1.04
CA GLY A 856 -23.99 0.33 0.32
C GLY A 856 -23.78 -0.03 -1.14
N PHE A 857 -24.02 -1.30 -1.52
CA PHE A 857 -23.78 -1.82 -2.87
C PHE A 857 -25.05 -2.24 -3.63
N ALA A 858 -26.23 -2.24 -3.02
CA ALA A 858 -27.49 -2.65 -3.68
C ALA A 858 -27.83 -1.84 -4.94
N ALA A 859 -27.43 -0.57 -5.00
CA ALA A 859 -27.65 0.31 -6.15
C ALA A 859 -26.43 0.43 -7.09
N VAL A 860 -25.31 -0.23 -6.78
CA VAL A 860 -24.05 -0.08 -7.50
C VAL A 860 -24.03 -1.01 -8.72
N SER A 861 -23.90 -0.43 -9.91
CA SER A 861 -23.78 -1.19 -11.15
C SER A 861 -22.41 -1.85 -11.33
N LEU A 862 -22.30 -2.85 -12.21
CA LEU A 862 -21.01 -3.48 -12.54
C LEU A 862 -19.98 -2.48 -13.09
N ASP A 863 -20.41 -1.45 -13.84
CA ASP A 863 -19.51 -0.42 -14.36
C ASP A 863 -18.98 0.50 -13.25
N GLU A 864 -19.83 0.84 -12.28
CA GLU A 864 -19.40 1.57 -11.09
C GLU A 864 -18.43 0.73 -10.24
N ALA A 865 -18.71 -0.55 -10.05
CA ALA A 865 -17.80 -1.47 -9.37
C ALA A 865 -16.45 -1.57 -10.09
N LYS A 866 -16.45 -1.68 -11.43
CA LYS A 866 -15.23 -1.67 -12.26
C LYS A 866 -14.44 -0.37 -12.08
N ALA A 867 -15.11 0.78 -12.05
CA ALA A 867 -14.47 2.07 -11.82
C ALA A 867 -13.81 2.16 -10.44
N LEU A 868 -14.48 1.69 -9.38
CA LEU A 868 -13.93 1.63 -8.02
C LEU A 868 -12.69 0.73 -7.94
N LEU A 869 -12.72 -0.43 -8.62
CA LEU A 869 -11.57 -1.35 -8.68
C LEU A 869 -10.39 -0.76 -9.48
N ASP A 870 -10.66 -0.13 -10.63
CA ASP A 870 -9.63 0.55 -11.41
C ASP A 870 -8.99 1.72 -10.64
N GLU A 871 -9.75 2.41 -9.78
CA GLU A 871 -9.22 3.44 -8.88
C GLU A 871 -8.31 2.84 -7.80
N LEU A 872 -8.68 1.70 -7.22
CA LEU A 872 -7.84 0.97 -6.26
C LEU A 872 -6.51 0.48 -6.86
N ILE A 873 -6.44 0.30 -8.19
CA ILE A 873 -5.16 0.10 -8.90
C ILE A 873 -4.33 1.37 -8.89
N GLY A 874 -4.93 2.52 -9.20
CA GLY A 874 -4.28 3.84 -9.17
C GLY A 874 -3.73 4.19 -7.77
N LEU A 875 -4.40 3.71 -6.72
CA LEU A 875 -3.97 3.84 -5.32
C LEU A 875 -2.89 2.83 -4.91
N GLY A 876 -2.54 1.88 -5.78
CA GLY A 876 -1.50 0.88 -5.53
C GLY A 876 -1.90 -0.26 -4.59
N VAL A 877 -3.21 -0.50 -4.44
CA VAL A 877 -3.79 -1.58 -3.61
C VAL A 877 -4.05 -2.84 -4.46
N LEU A 878 -4.58 -2.65 -5.67
CA LEU A 878 -4.90 -3.74 -6.60
C LEU A 878 -3.97 -3.74 -7.83
N VAL A 879 -3.95 -4.89 -8.52
CA VAL A 879 -3.33 -5.06 -9.84
C VAL A 879 -4.32 -5.76 -10.76
N LYS A 880 -4.35 -5.34 -12.03
CA LYS A 880 -5.16 -5.97 -13.10
C LYS A 880 -4.32 -6.93 -13.91
N ARG A 881 -4.83 -8.14 -14.12
CA ARG A 881 -4.22 -9.22 -14.89
C ARG A 881 -4.61 -9.08 -16.37
N ILE A 882 -3.86 -9.74 -17.28
CA ILE A 882 -4.15 -9.70 -18.73
C ILE A 882 -5.57 -10.19 -19.05
N ASN A 883 -6.09 -11.15 -18.29
CA ASN A 883 -7.43 -11.70 -18.44
C ASN A 883 -8.55 -10.73 -17.97
N GLY A 884 -8.21 -9.51 -17.53
CA GLY A 884 -9.18 -8.51 -17.05
C GLY A 884 -9.58 -8.66 -15.59
N LYS A 885 -9.10 -9.70 -14.88
CA LYS A 885 -9.36 -9.91 -13.44
C LYS A 885 -8.48 -9.02 -12.55
N TYR A 886 -8.94 -8.82 -11.33
CA TYR A 886 -8.30 -7.99 -10.30
C TYR A 886 -7.75 -8.89 -9.19
N ARG A 887 -6.63 -8.50 -8.61
CA ARG A 887 -6.11 -9.13 -7.40
C ARG A 887 -5.50 -8.09 -6.47
N LEU A 888 -5.34 -8.45 -5.21
CA LEU A 888 -4.53 -7.68 -4.27
C LEU A 888 -3.07 -7.65 -4.77
N LYS A 889 -2.41 -6.51 -4.57
CA LYS A 889 -1.06 -6.30 -5.10
C LYS A 889 -0.05 -7.30 -4.53
N ASN A 890 0.02 -7.41 -3.20
CA ASN A 890 0.84 -8.39 -2.49
C ASN A 890 0.38 -8.53 -1.02
N GLY A 891 0.88 -9.54 -0.32
CA GLY A 891 0.57 -9.76 1.10
C GLY A 891 1.11 -8.66 2.04
N ASN A 892 2.10 -7.86 1.61
CA ASN A 892 2.59 -6.71 2.39
C ASN A 892 1.51 -5.62 2.53
N VAL A 893 0.74 -5.35 1.47
CA VAL A 893 -0.41 -4.43 1.52
C VAL A 893 -1.44 -4.91 2.53
N VAL A 894 -1.79 -6.20 2.53
CA VAL A 894 -2.81 -6.76 3.43
C VAL A 894 -2.41 -6.61 4.89
N ARG A 895 -1.16 -6.94 5.26
CA ARG A 895 -0.67 -6.75 6.63
C ARG A 895 -0.61 -5.29 7.07
N ALA A 896 -0.40 -4.37 6.15
CA ALA A 896 -0.43 -2.95 6.46
C ALA A 896 -1.86 -2.45 6.75
N LEU A 897 -2.90 -3.18 6.33
CA LEU A 897 -4.28 -2.78 6.55
C LEU A 897 -4.82 -3.18 7.93
N GLY A 898 -4.35 -4.30 8.49
CA GLY A 898 -4.72 -4.75 9.83
C GLY A 898 -4.65 -6.26 9.99
N SER A 899 -4.98 -6.72 11.20
CA SER A 899 -5.18 -8.15 11.48
C SER A 899 -6.52 -8.66 10.89
N GLU A 900 -6.68 -9.98 10.79
CA GLU A 900 -7.95 -10.59 10.37
C GLU A 900 -9.13 -10.18 11.27
N GLN A 901 -8.90 -10.14 12.58
CA GLN A 901 -9.87 -9.67 13.57
C GLN A 901 -10.21 -8.20 13.35
N GLU A 902 -9.21 -7.31 13.20
CA GLU A 902 -9.44 -5.88 12.93
C GLU A 902 -10.22 -5.67 11.62
N ILE A 903 -9.91 -6.44 10.58
CA ILE A 903 -10.60 -6.38 9.29
C ILE A 903 -12.06 -6.84 9.44
N SER A 904 -12.29 -7.93 10.16
CA SER A 904 -13.64 -8.46 10.41
C SER A 904 -14.47 -7.49 11.24
N GLU A 905 -13.91 -6.92 12.31
CA GLU A 905 -14.56 -5.89 13.13
C GLU A 905 -14.90 -4.66 12.29
N ARG A 906 -13.99 -4.19 11.43
CA ARG A 906 -14.25 -3.08 10.52
C ARG A 906 -15.37 -3.38 9.54
N LEU A 907 -15.39 -4.57 8.94
CA LEU A 907 -16.47 -5.01 8.06
C LEU A 907 -17.82 -5.04 8.77
N ILE A 908 -17.88 -5.56 10.01
CA ILE A 908 -19.10 -5.56 10.83
C ILE A 908 -19.54 -4.13 11.14
N ASN A 909 -18.63 -3.28 11.59
CA ASN A 909 -18.92 -1.87 11.89
C ASN A 909 -19.42 -1.10 10.64
N MET A 910 -18.90 -1.42 9.45
CA MET A 910 -19.34 -0.83 8.19
C MET A 910 -20.71 -1.31 7.75
N ALA A 911 -21.05 -2.58 8.01
CA ALA A 911 -22.37 -3.13 7.70
C ALA A 911 -23.50 -2.35 8.40
N GLU A 912 -23.22 -1.78 9.57
CA GLU A 912 -24.15 -0.96 10.34
C GLU A 912 -24.26 0.49 9.84
N GLN A 913 -23.32 0.95 9.01
CA GLN A 913 -23.33 2.32 8.50
C GLN A 913 -24.47 2.53 7.48
N PRO A 914 -25.09 3.73 7.47
CA PRO A 914 -26.07 4.08 6.45
C PRO A 914 -25.42 3.96 5.07
N ALA A 915 -26.21 3.61 4.06
CA ALA A 915 -25.75 3.71 2.67
C ALA A 915 -25.16 5.11 2.47
N PRO A 916 -24.05 5.25 1.71
CA PRO A 916 -23.55 6.58 1.38
C PRO A 916 -24.72 7.40 0.87
N ASP A 917 -24.91 8.62 1.37
CA ASP A 917 -25.86 9.53 0.77
C ASP A 917 -25.56 9.50 -0.73
N THR A 918 -26.52 9.02 -1.52
CA THR A 918 -26.49 9.15 -2.96
C THR A 918 -26.61 10.63 -3.24
N VAL A 919 -25.50 11.36 -3.08
CA VAL A 919 -25.36 12.75 -3.46
C VAL A 919 -25.81 12.77 -4.90
N GLU A 920 -26.98 13.36 -5.15
CA GLU A 920 -27.67 13.53 -6.43
C GLU A 920 -26.68 13.41 -7.59
N ASP A 921 -26.44 12.17 -8.06
CA ASP A 921 -25.24 11.94 -8.86
C ASP A 921 -25.51 12.52 -10.24
N ALA A 922 -24.87 13.64 -10.53
CA ALA A 922 -25.10 14.37 -11.77
C ALA A 922 -24.85 13.50 -13.02
N ARG A 923 -24.13 12.38 -12.83
CA ARG A 923 -23.86 11.31 -13.79
C ARG A 923 -25.08 10.50 -14.23
N CYS A 924 -26.07 10.34 -13.36
CA CYS A 924 -27.32 9.63 -13.65
C CYS A 924 -28.28 10.47 -14.51
N TYR A 925 -28.05 11.78 -14.61
CA TYR A 925 -28.85 12.65 -15.45
C TYR A 925 -28.58 12.46 -16.94
N ARG A 926 -29.57 12.81 -17.75
CA ARG A 926 -29.51 12.73 -19.21
C ARG A 926 -29.25 14.10 -19.83
N LEU A 927 -28.36 14.10 -20.82
CA LEU A 927 -27.88 15.30 -21.50
C LEU A 927 -28.99 15.98 -22.31
N LYS A 928 -28.98 17.32 -22.31
CA LYS A 928 -29.86 18.14 -23.14
C LYS A 928 -29.29 18.24 -24.55
N LEU A 929 -29.95 17.62 -25.53
CA LEU A 929 -29.51 17.63 -26.94
C LEU A 929 -29.95 18.91 -27.64
N ASN A 930 -31.15 19.40 -27.33
CA ASN A 930 -31.69 20.68 -27.79
C ASN A 930 -32.67 21.24 -26.73
N SER A 931 -33.41 22.32 -27.04
CA SER A 931 -34.36 22.91 -26.08
C SER A 931 -35.46 21.92 -25.62
N GLU A 932 -35.75 20.88 -26.41
CA GLU A 932 -36.89 19.99 -26.18
C GLU A 932 -36.51 18.53 -25.82
N GLU A 933 -35.42 18.01 -26.37
CA GLU A 933 -35.02 16.59 -26.36
C GLU A 933 -33.87 16.29 -25.40
N ARG A 934 -33.94 15.10 -24.80
CA ARG A 934 -32.90 14.54 -23.95
C ARG A 934 -32.26 13.32 -24.60
N SER A 935 -30.97 13.14 -24.31
CA SER A 935 -30.22 11.93 -24.61
C SER A 935 -30.90 10.71 -23.98
N PRO A 936 -30.99 9.55 -24.67
CA PRO A 936 -31.37 8.29 -24.06
C PRO A 936 -30.31 7.80 -23.06
N LEU A 937 -29.04 8.15 -23.31
CA LEU A 937 -27.89 7.82 -22.46
C LEU A 937 -27.79 8.81 -21.29
N THR A 938 -27.47 8.29 -20.11
CA THR A 938 -27.04 9.12 -18.99
C THR A 938 -25.70 9.78 -19.30
N VAL A 939 -25.32 10.77 -18.49
CA VAL A 939 -24.01 11.43 -18.61
C VAL A 939 -22.92 10.37 -18.47
N GLN A 940 -23.00 9.47 -17.48
CA GLN A 940 -22.04 8.38 -17.29
C GLN A 940 -21.86 7.51 -18.53
N GLN A 941 -22.97 6.97 -19.04
CA GLN A 941 -23.00 6.07 -20.19
C GLN A 941 -22.45 6.74 -21.45
N SER A 942 -22.80 8.01 -21.65
CA SER A 942 -22.28 8.82 -22.75
C SER A 942 -20.76 8.87 -22.72
N ASN A 943 -20.14 8.97 -21.54
CA ASN A 943 -18.69 9.05 -21.38
C ASN A 943 -18.00 7.74 -21.64
N GLU A 944 -18.60 6.63 -21.20
CA GLU A 944 -18.04 5.30 -21.39
C GLU A 944 -17.93 4.94 -22.87
N LEU A 945 -18.95 5.30 -23.65
CA LEU A 945 -18.98 5.07 -25.09
C LEU A 945 -18.00 5.97 -25.87
N THR A 946 -17.54 7.05 -25.26
CA THR A 946 -16.74 8.10 -25.90
C THR A 946 -15.39 8.34 -25.22
N LYS A 947 -14.92 7.38 -24.39
CA LYS A 947 -13.62 7.40 -23.71
C LYS A 947 -12.49 7.69 -24.70
N THR A 948 -11.45 8.42 -24.26
CA THR A 948 -10.26 8.73 -25.07
C THR A 948 -9.28 7.56 -25.20
N CYS A 949 -9.79 6.37 -25.48
CA CYS A 949 -9.01 5.16 -25.75
C CYS A 949 -9.69 4.36 -26.88
N SER A 950 -8.88 3.64 -27.66
CA SER A 950 -9.42 2.75 -28.69
C SER A 950 -10.09 1.55 -28.03
N GLY A 951 -11.22 1.10 -28.58
CA GLY A 951 -11.98 0.03 -27.95
C GLY A 951 -13.36 -0.23 -28.55
N VAL A 952 -14.05 -1.23 -28.00
CA VAL A 952 -15.41 -1.63 -28.38
C VAL A 952 -16.40 -1.25 -27.27
N GLY A 953 -17.52 -0.63 -27.66
CA GLY A 953 -18.64 -0.31 -26.78
C GLY A 953 -19.89 -1.06 -27.19
N ILE A 954 -20.66 -1.58 -26.24
CA ILE A 954 -21.96 -2.21 -26.47
C ILE A 954 -23.05 -1.39 -25.78
N VAL A 955 -24.19 -1.21 -26.47
CA VAL A 955 -25.39 -0.55 -25.93
C VAL A 955 -26.59 -1.48 -26.08
N PHE A 956 -27.18 -1.84 -24.96
CA PHE A 956 -28.39 -2.65 -24.88
C PHE A 956 -29.62 -1.78 -24.59
N GLY A 957 -30.73 -2.07 -25.27
CA GLY A 957 -31.99 -1.42 -24.97
C GLY A 957 -33.10 -1.79 -25.95
N SER A 958 -34.19 -1.05 -25.85
CA SER A 958 -35.41 -1.21 -26.63
C SER A 958 -35.80 0.10 -27.29
N ALA A 959 -36.70 0.06 -28.27
CA ALA A 959 -37.26 1.30 -28.81
C ALA A 959 -38.02 2.09 -27.73
N ALA A 960 -38.60 1.41 -26.73
CA ALA A 960 -39.28 2.05 -25.60
C ALA A 960 -38.32 2.82 -24.66
N THR A 961 -37.07 2.37 -24.52
CA THR A 961 -36.00 3.07 -23.78
C THR A 961 -35.25 4.10 -24.63
N GLY A 962 -35.55 4.20 -25.92
CA GLY A 962 -34.98 5.22 -26.82
C GLY A 962 -33.70 4.79 -27.54
N ILE A 963 -33.49 3.49 -27.75
CA ILE A 963 -32.27 2.97 -28.41
C ILE A 963 -32.06 3.54 -29.82
N THR A 964 -33.14 3.86 -30.54
CA THR A 964 -33.10 4.46 -31.88
C THR A 964 -32.50 5.87 -31.90
N ALA A 965 -32.47 6.58 -30.76
CA ALA A 965 -31.91 7.92 -30.62
C ALA A 965 -30.41 7.92 -30.24
N VAL A 966 -29.80 6.75 -29.98
CA VAL A 966 -28.39 6.62 -29.61
C VAL A 966 -27.44 7.15 -30.69
N PRO A 967 -27.61 6.84 -32.00
CA PRO A 967 -26.73 7.39 -33.04
C PRO A 967 -26.74 8.91 -33.11
N HIS A 968 -27.90 9.55 -32.92
CA HIS A 968 -28.02 11.00 -32.90
C HIS A 968 -27.27 11.61 -31.70
N THR A 969 -27.36 10.94 -30.55
CA THR A 969 -26.65 11.32 -29.32
C THR A 969 -25.14 11.21 -29.48
N LEU A 970 -24.63 10.12 -30.05
CA LEU A 970 -23.20 9.94 -30.32
C LEU A 970 -22.64 11.03 -31.26
N LYS A 971 -23.41 11.41 -32.29
CA LYS A 971 -23.05 12.51 -33.19
C LYS A 971 -23.02 13.86 -32.47
N PHE A 972 -23.98 14.11 -31.58
CA PHE A 972 -24.03 15.32 -30.77
C PHE A 972 -22.83 15.42 -29.81
N LEU A 973 -22.49 14.31 -29.14
CA LEU A 973 -21.36 14.22 -28.19
C LEU A 973 -20.00 14.53 -28.84
N MET A 974 -19.83 14.16 -30.11
CA MET A 974 -18.61 14.46 -30.87
C MET A 974 -18.48 15.94 -31.28
N GLY A 975 -19.53 16.76 -31.14
CA GLY A 975 -19.53 18.20 -31.45
C GLY A 975 -19.49 18.53 -32.95
N SER A 976 -19.85 19.77 -33.31
CA SER A 976 -20.02 20.21 -34.70
C SER A 976 -18.72 20.26 -35.54
N ASN A 977 -17.54 20.29 -34.89
CA ASN A 977 -16.25 20.25 -35.58
C ASN A 977 -15.72 18.82 -35.81
N PHE A 978 -16.26 17.81 -35.12
CA PHE A 978 -15.84 16.41 -35.25
C PHE A 978 -17.00 15.46 -35.58
N SER A 979 -18.19 15.99 -35.88
CA SER A 979 -19.36 15.20 -36.29
C SER A 979 -19.10 14.37 -37.56
N GLU A 980 -18.20 14.84 -38.44
CA GLU A 980 -17.76 14.09 -39.63
C GLU A 980 -16.93 12.84 -39.28
N ARG A 981 -16.40 12.73 -38.05
CA ARG A 981 -15.63 11.56 -37.55
C ARG A 981 -16.51 10.53 -36.82
N CYS A 982 -17.80 10.81 -36.64
CA CYS A 982 -18.80 9.85 -36.17
C CYS A 982 -19.57 9.29 -37.36
N GLN A 983 -19.25 8.06 -37.77
CA GLN A 983 -19.78 7.49 -39.01
C GLN A 983 -20.45 6.13 -38.77
N PRO A 984 -21.55 5.82 -39.49
CA PRO A 984 -22.03 4.45 -39.52
C PRO A 984 -20.96 3.55 -40.15
N LEU A 985 -20.88 2.29 -39.71
CA LEU A 985 -20.00 1.32 -40.34
C LEU A 985 -20.42 1.13 -41.82
N PRO A 986 -19.49 1.22 -42.79
CA PRO A 986 -19.82 1.04 -44.20
C PRO A 986 -20.44 -0.35 -44.48
N PRO A 987 -21.51 -0.44 -45.28
CA PRO A 987 -22.19 -1.70 -45.58
C PRO A 987 -21.35 -2.67 -46.44
N ASP A 988 -20.26 -2.18 -47.05
CA ASP A 988 -19.36 -2.97 -47.90
C ASP A 988 -18.38 -3.86 -47.10
N ILE A 989 -18.41 -3.77 -45.76
CA ILE A 989 -17.52 -4.53 -44.87
C ILE A 989 -18.21 -5.83 -44.48
N VAL A 990 -17.72 -6.94 -45.06
CA VAL A 990 -18.37 -8.25 -44.97
C VAL A 990 -17.50 -9.29 -44.25
N THR A 991 -16.23 -8.98 -43.98
CA THR A 991 -15.26 -9.87 -43.32
C THR A 991 -14.48 -9.17 -42.20
N LEU A 992 -14.00 -9.94 -41.23
CA LEU A 992 -13.18 -9.45 -40.11
C LEU A 992 -11.90 -8.73 -40.55
N ASP A 993 -11.24 -9.22 -41.61
CA ASP A 993 -10.01 -8.61 -42.12
C ASP A 993 -10.27 -7.24 -42.77
N GLN A 994 -11.42 -7.04 -43.41
CA GLN A 994 -11.82 -5.73 -43.93
C GLN A 994 -12.10 -4.73 -42.79
N LEU A 995 -12.69 -5.20 -41.70
CA LEU A 995 -12.94 -4.41 -40.49
C LEU A 995 -11.63 -3.93 -39.86
N PHE A 996 -10.65 -4.83 -39.67
CA PHE A 996 -9.32 -4.48 -39.16
C PHE A 996 -8.54 -3.56 -40.10
N ARG A 997 -8.69 -3.71 -41.42
CA ARG A 997 -8.13 -2.77 -42.40
C ARG A 997 -8.72 -1.37 -42.29
N LEU A 998 -10.03 -1.23 -42.04
CA LEU A 998 -10.66 0.07 -41.82
C LEU A 998 -10.15 0.75 -40.54
N PHE A 999 -10.09 0.01 -39.44
CA PHE A 999 -9.60 0.54 -38.16
C PHE A 999 -8.11 0.90 -38.23
N SER A 1000 -7.27 0.04 -38.81
CA SER A 1000 -5.83 0.34 -38.99
C SER A 1000 -5.59 1.56 -39.88
N ASN A 1001 -6.37 1.76 -40.95
CA ASN A 1001 -6.29 2.95 -41.78
C ASN A 1001 -6.65 4.23 -41.02
N SER A 1002 -7.65 4.15 -40.13
CA SER A 1002 -8.07 5.27 -39.27
C SER A 1002 -7.00 5.58 -38.21
N ILE A 1003 -6.40 4.55 -37.60
CA ILE A 1003 -5.28 4.67 -36.65
C ILE A 1003 -4.04 5.27 -37.32
N SER A 1004 -3.79 4.99 -38.60
CA SER A 1004 -2.57 5.40 -39.32
C SER A 1004 -2.59 6.85 -39.83
N ARG A 1005 -3.71 7.57 -39.67
CA ARG A 1005 -3.82 8.98 -40.08
C ARG A 1005 -2.92 9.86 -39.21
N LYS A 1006 -2.14 10.75 -39.83
CA LYS A 1006 -1.20 11.68 -39.14
C LYS A 1006 -1.86 12.77 -38.29
N GLN A 1007 -3.19 12.90 -38.33
CA GLN A 1007 -3.92 13.90 -37.54
C GLN A 1007 -4.38 13.29 -36.22
N ALA A 1008 -4.13 13.97 -35.10
CA ALA A 1008 -4.68 13.60 -33.80
C ALA A 1008 -6.22 13.70 -33.84
N GLY A 1009 -6.91 12.65 -33.36
CA GLY A 1009 -8.35 12.54 -33.51
C GLY A 1009 -8.94 11.25 -32.97
N SER A 1010 -10.22 11.31 -32.56
CA SER A 1010 -11.06 10.16 -32.26
C SER A 1010 -12.03 9.90 -33.41
N ASP A 1011 -11.88 8.76 -34.07
CA ASP A 1011 -12.84 8.25 -35.07
C ASP A 1011 -13.78 7.26 -34.35
N LEU A 1012 -15.10 7.50 -34.44
CA LEU A 1012 -16.13 6.67 -33.80
C LEU A 1012 -17.03 6.06 -34.87
N PHE A 1013 -17.04 4.73 -34.93
CA PHE A 1013 -17.92 3.96 -35.80
C PHE A 1013 -19.08 3.40 -34.98
N TYR A 1014 -20.31 3.47 -35.50
CA TYR A 1014 -21.46 2.85 -34.87
C TYR A 1014 -22.22 1.91 -35.83
N THR A 1015 -22.78 0.82 -35.30
CA THR A 1015 -23.56 -0.15 -36.08
C THR A 1015 -24.68 -0.73 -35.23
N PHE A 1016 -25.86 -0.95 -35.82
CA PHE A 1016 -26.87 -1.81 -35.21
C PHE A 1016 -26.46 -3.27 -35.39
N ALA A 1017 -26.50 -4.06 -34.31
CA ALA A 1017 -26.06 -5.44 -34.32
C ALA A 1017 -26.92 -6.33 -35.24
N SER A 1018 -28.20 -5.96 -35.42
CA SER A 1018 -29.11 -6.54 -36.42
C SER A 1018 -28.61 -6.40 -37.86
N ASP A 1019 -27.85 -5.35 -38.14
CA ASP A 1019 -27.45 -4.92 -39.49
C ASP A 1019 -26.02 -5.35 -39.82
N ILE A 1020 -25.34 -6.10 -38.94
CA ILE A 1020 -23.97 -6.56 -39.15
C ILE A 1020 -23.95 -7.63 -40.25
N PRO A 1021 -23.33 -7.37 -41.41
CA PRO A 1021 -23.32 -8.32 -42.53
C PRO A 1021 -22.11 -9.26 -42.51
N ILE A 1022 -21.45 -9.43 -41.35
CA ILE A 1022 -20.25 -10.26 -41.20
C ILE A 1022 -20.68 -11.73 -41.24
N LEU A 1023 -20.28 -12.44 -42.31
CA LEU A 1023 -20.73 -13.81 -42.61
C LEU A 1023 -19.70 -14.88 -42.25
N ASP A 1024 -18.48 -14.49 -41.83
CA ASP A 1024 -17.34 -15.38 -41.60
C ASP A 1024 -17.07 -15.74 -40.13
N ALA A 1025 -17.77 -15.12 -39.16
CA ALA A 1025 -17.63 -15.40 -37.73
C ALA A 1025 -18.94 -15.18 -36.95
N SER A 1026 -19.04 -15.72 -35.72
CA SER A 1026 -20.13 -15.41 -34.80
C SER A 1026 -20.08 -13.94 -34.35
N LEU A 1027 -21.20 -13.40 -33.83
CA LEU A 1027 -21.25 -12.02 -33.36
C LEU A 1027 -20.32 -11.83 -32.15
N VAL A 1028 -20.31 -12.82 -31.25
CA VAL A 1028 -19.49 -12.83 -30.04
C VAL A 1028 -17.99 -12.88 -30.37
N ASP A 1029 -17.57 -13.77 -31.28
CA ASP A 1029 -16.16 -13.88 -31.69
C ASP A 1029 -15.67 -12.61 -32.35
N THR A 1030 -16.51 -12.00 -33.20
CA THR A 1030 -16.20 -10.74 -33.89
C THR A 1030 -15.93 -9.61 -32.88
N ILE A 1031 -16.74 -9.52 -31.84
CA ILE A 1031 -16.60 -8.50 -30.78
C ILE A 1031 -15.33 -8.74 -29.96
N CYS A 1032 -15.10 -9.98 -29.53
CA CYS A 1032 -13.92 -10.36 -28.77
C CYS A 1032 -12.62 -10.09 -29.54
N ASP A 1033 -12.54 -10.53 -30.80
CA ASP A 1033 -11.33 -10.36 -31.62
C ASP A 1033 -11.07 -8.89 -31.96
N THR A 1034 -12.13 -8.12 -32.18
CA THR A 1034 -12.01 -6.66 -32.39
C THR A 1034 -11.57 -5.94 -31.12
N SER A 1035 -12.11 -6.31 -29.95
CA SER A 1035 -11.67 -5.77 -28.65
C SER A 1035 -10.18 -6.04 -28.43
N ARG A 1036 -9.73 -7.30 -28.64
CA ARG A 1036 -8.30 -7.68 -28.56
C ARG A 1036 -7.43 -6.95 -29.58
N PHE A 1037 -7.94 -6.64 -30.77
CA PHE A 1037 -7.21 -5.89 -31.77
C PHE A 1037 -7.04 -4.42 -31.37
N LEU A 1038 -8.11 -3.75 -30.94
CA LEU A 1038 -8.11 -2.33 -30.61
C LEU A 1038 -7.37 -2.02 -29.30
N SER A 1039 -7.38 -2.93 -28.33
CA SER A 1039 -6.67 -2.78 -27.05
C SER A 1039 -5.15 -2.60 -27.21
N LYS A 1040 -4.55 -3.20 -28.26
CA LYS A 1040 -3.12 -3.05 -28.63
C LYS A 1040 -2.73 -1.62 -29.02
N TYR A 1041 -3.71 -0.78 -29.38
CA TYR A 1041 -3.48 0.59 -29.86
C TYR A 1041 -3.97 1.67 -28.87
N SER A 1042 -4.31 1.28 -27.65
CA SER A 1042 -4.86 2.14 -26.58
C SER A 1042 -3.98 3.34 -26.18
N ARG A 1043 -2.66 3.31 -26.42
CA ARG A 1043 -1.68 4.34 -26.02
C ARG A 1043 -1.27 5.33 -27.13
N ARG A 1044 -1.84 5.24 -28.35
CA ARG A 1044 -1.47 6.11 -29.48
C ARG A 1044 -2.29 7.40 -29.54
N SER A 1045 -1.82 8.38 -30.32
CA SER A 1045 -2.46 9.69 -30.50
C SER A 1045 -3.72 9.67 -31.39
N SER A 1046 -3.99 8.57 -32.08
CA SER A 1046 -5.16 8.32 -32.91
C SER A 1046 -6.04 7.26 -32.25
N ILE A 1047 -7.29 7.62 -31.96
CA ILE A 1047 -8.24 6.80 -31.21
C ILE A 1047 -9.33 6.29 -32.15
N VAL A 1048 -9.62 5.00 -32.09
CA VAL A 1048 -10.72 4.39 -32.87
C VAL A 1048 -11.65 3.64 -31.93
N ARG A 1049 -12.94 4.00 -31.94
CA ARG A 1049 -13.98 3.28 -31.21
C ARG A 1049 -15.02 2.68 -32.12
N TRP A 1050 -15.50 1.51 -31.77
CA TRP A 1050 -16.63 0.86 -32.41
C TRP A 1050 -17.75 0.66 -31.40
N VAL A 1051 -18.92 1.26 -31.64
CA VAL A 1051 -20.10 1.18 -30.78
C VAL A 1051 -21.17 0.31 -31.45
N LEU A 1052 -21.54 -0.77 -30.79
CA LEU A 1052 -22.54 -1.72 -31.23
C LEU A 1052 -23.85 -1.51 -30.48
N ILE A 1053 -24.95 -1.40 -31.21
CA ILE A 1053 -26.27 -1.10 -30.67
C ILE A 1053 -27.14 -2.36 -30.81
N PHE A 1054 -27.57 -2.92 -29.69
CA PHE A 1054 -28.32 -4.15 -29.59
C PHE A 1054 -29.79 -3.86 -29.29
N ASP A 1055 -30.63 -4.04 -30.30
CA ASP A 1055 -32.09 -4.04 -30.18
C ASP A 1055 -32.61 -5.39 -29.65
N ALA A 1056 -33.93 -5.53 -29.51
CA ALA A 1056 -34.54 -6.74 -28.95
C ALA A 1056 -34.13 -8.03 -29.68
N VAL A 1057 -34.00 -7.98 -31.01
CA VAL A 1057 -33.58 -9.12 -31.84
C VAL A 1057 -32.11 -9.46 -31.62
N ALA A 1058 -31.23 -8.45 -31.59
CA ALA A 1058 -29.82 -8.65 -31.35
C ALA A 1058 -29.51 -9.11 -29.91
N ILE A 1059 -30.26 -8.62 -28.91
CA ILE A 1059 -30.13 -9.06 -27.50
C ILE A 1059 -30.42 -10.55 -27.38
N ARG A 1060 -31.51 -11.00 -28.00
CA ARG A 1060 -31.85 -12.42 -28.01
C ARG A 1060 -30.73 -13.25 -28.64
N ARG A 1061 -30.25 -12.84 -29.82
CA ARG A 1061 -29.15 -13.52 -30.53
C ARG A 1061 -27.86 -13.55 -29.70
N TRP A 1062 -27.56 -12.49 -28.96
CA TRP A 1062 -26.41 -12.40 -28.05
C TRP A 1062 -26.43 -13.50 -26.98
N PHE A 1063 -27.57 -13.69 -26.32
CA PHE A 1063 -27.72 -14.71 -25.28
C PHE A 1063 -27.85 -16.13 -25.86
N GLU A 1064 -28.42 -16.30 -27.07
CA GLU A 1064 -28.44 -17.60 -27.77
C GLU A 1064 -27.04 -18.09 -28.16
N GLU A 1065 -26.15 -17.17 -28.59
CA GLU A 1065 -24.76 -17.50 -28.97
C GLU A 1065 -23.84 -17.70 -27.76
N SER A 1066 -24.21 -17.24 -26.55
CA SER A 1066 -23.41 -17.40 -25.32
C SER A 1066 -24.26 -17.54 -24.05
N PRO A 1067 -24.91 -18.70 -23.81
CA PRO A 1067 -25.86 -18.87 -22.71
C PRO A 1067 -25.22 -18.81 -21.32
N GLU A 1068 -23.99 -19.32 -21.17
CA GLU A 1068 -23.32 -19.47 -19.86
C GLU A 1068 -22.12 -18.54 -19.65
N ASN A 1069 -21.50 -18.01 -20.73
CA ASN A 1069 -20.24 -17.25 -20.66
C ASN A 1069 -20.37 -15.76 -20.97
N TRP A 1070 -21.59 -15.24 -21.13
CA TRP A 1070 -21.81 -13.84 -21.52
C TRP A 1070 -21.22 -12.83 -20.52
N MET A 1071 -21.21 -13.12 -19.21
CA MET A 1071 -20.59 -12.26 -18.20
C MET A 1071 -19.06 -12.14 -18.38
N GLU A 1072 -18.40 -13.25 -18.73
CA GLU A 1072 -16.97 -13.27 -19.00
C GLU A 1072 -16.65 -12.47 -20.26
N VAL A 1073 -17.49 -12.59 -21.29
CA VAL A 1073 -17.38 -11.80 -22.52
C VAL A 1073 -17.58 -10.31 -22.26
N GLU A 1074 -18.64 -9.91 -21.54
CA GLU A 1074 -18.88 -8.50 -21.16
C GLU A 1074 -17.70 -7.91 -20.38
N SER A 1075 -17.05 -8.69 -19.51
CA SER A 1075 -15.89 -8.23 -18.73
C SER A 1075 -14.66 -7.86 -19.57
N GLN A 1076 -14.52 -8.49 -20.76
CA GLN A 1076 -13.43 -8.26 -21.71
C GLN A 1076 -13.67 -7.06 -22.63
N ILE A 1077 -14.84 -6.41 -22.54
CA ILE A 1077 -15.26 -5.29 -23.39
C ILE A 1077 -14.99 -3.95 -22.68
N ASP A 1078 -14.65 -2.91 -23.45
CA ASP A 1078 -14.22 -1.62 -22.89
C ASP A 1078 -15.36 -0.81 -22.26
N ALA A 1079 -16.57 -0.92 -22.81
CA ALA A 1079 -17.78 -0.28 -22.31
C ALA A 1079 -19.02 -1.13 -22.63
N VAL A 1080 -19.84 -1.42 -21.63
CA VAL A 1080 -21.14 -2.08 -21.80
C VAL A 1080 -22.19 -1.18 -21.16
N VAL A 1081 -23.21 -0.80 -21.91
CA VAL A 1081 -24.18 0.21 -21.48
C VAL A 1081 -25.59 -0.34 -21.59
N TYR A 1082 -26.37 -0.17 -20.52
CA TYR A 1082 -27.78 -0.58 -20.47
C TYR A 1082 -28.68 0.65 -20.42
N LEU A 1083 -29.55 0.84 -21.42
CA LEU A 1083 -30.52 1.93 -21.38
C LEU A 1083 -31.60 1.64 -20.33
N MET A 1084 -31.75 2.55 -19.37
CA MET A 1084 -32.70 2.43 -18.27
C MET A 1084 -33.89 3.38 -18.44
N ARG A 1085 -34.95 3.12 -17.69
CA ARG A 1085 -36.08 4.05 -17.49
C ARG A 1085 -35.62 5.33 -16.76
N TRP A 1086 -36.41 6.39 -16.84
CA TRP A 1086 -36.15 7.64 -16.09
C TRP A 1086 -36.63 7.46 -14.66
N ASP A 1087 -35.79 7.81 -13.70
CA ASP A 1087 -36.16 7.87 -12.29
C ASP A 1087 -36.92 9.17 -11.96
N GLN A 1088 -37.45 9.25 -10.75
CA GLN A 1088 -38.20 10.41 -10.28
C GLN A 1088 -37.31 11.68 -10.23
N GLU A 1089 -36.04 11.54 -9.88
CA GLU A 1089 -35.09 12.66 -9.84
C GLU A 1089 -34.79 13.23 -11.24
N MET A 1090 -34.63 12.39 -12.28
CA MET A 1090 -34.48 12.85 -13.66
C MET A 1090 -35.74 13.58 -14.15
N ILE A 1091 -36.93 13.12 -13.79
CA ILE A 1091 -38.20 13.78 -14.14
C ILE A 1091 -38.28 15.16 -13.46
N LYS A 1092 -37.98 15.23 -12.16
CA LYS A 1092 -37.93 16.47 -11.38
C LYS A 1092 -36.95 17.48 -11.99
N LYS A 1093 -35.74 17.02 -12.35
CA LYS A 1093 -34.74 17.84 -13.03
C LYS A 1093 -35.21 18.31 -14.41
N TYR A 1094 -35.85 17.45 -15.19
CA TYR A 1094 -36.38 17.81 -16.51
C TYR A 1094 -37.44 18.91 -16.42
N LEU A 1095 -38.32 18.85 -15.43
CA LEU A 1095 -39.33 19.88 -15.16
C LEU A 1095 -38.69 21.19 -14.70
N ALA A 1096 -37.70 21.13 -13.82
CA ALA A 1096 -36.94 22.30 -13.37
C ALA A 1096 -36.21 23.00 -14.53
N ASP A 1097 -35.57 22.23 -15.43
CA ASP A 1097 -34.87 22.74 -16.62
C ASP A 1097 -35.81 23.41 -17.66
N ARG A 1098 -37.13 23.34 -17.45
CA ARG A 1098 -38.18 23.96 -18.27
C ARG A 1098 -38.98 25.03 -17.51
N ASP A 1099 -38.53 25.43 -16.33
CA ASP A 1099 -39.23 26.37 -15.44
C ASP A 1099 -40.65 25.91 -15.05
N ILE A 1100 -40.90 24.59 -15.04
CA ILE A 1100 -42.17 23.99 -14.61
C ILE A 1100 -42.06 23.60 -13.13
N LEU A 1101 -43.12 23.85 -12.36
CA LEU A 1101 -43.15 23.64 -10.91
C LEU A 1101 -43.08 22.13 -10.56
N ALA A 1102 -41.90 21.67 -10.16
CA ALA A 1102 -41.58 20.26 -9.89
C ALA A 1102 -41.85 19.86 -8.42
N THR A 1103 -43.10 19.93 -7.96
CA THR A 1103 -43.45 19.41 -6.61
C THR A 1103 -43.40 17.88 -6.56
N PRO A 1104 -43.08 17.26 -5.41
CA PRO A 1104 -43.05 15.80 -5.26
C PRO A 1104 -44.32 15.09 -5.77
N LEU A 1105 -45.50 15.65 -5.47
CA LEU A 1105 -46.80 15.13 -5.92
C LEU A 1105 -46.97 15.13 -7.45
N VAL A 1106 -46.33 16.06 -8.15
CA VAL A 1106 -46.37 16.15 -9.62
C VAL A 1106 -45.47 15.08 -10.23
N VAL A 1107 -44.27 14.92 -9.68
CA VAL A 1107 -43.29 13.93 -10.15
C VAL A 1107 -43.82 12.51 -9.93
N GLU A 1108 -44.39 12.24 -8.75
CA GLU A 1108 -45.02 10.97 -8.42
C GLU A 1108 -46.16 10.64 -9.40
N LYS A 1109 -47.00 11.63 -9.73
CA LYS A 1109 -48.12 11.43 -10.67
C LYS A 1109 -47.65 11.11 -12.09
N ILE A 1110 -46.61 11.80 -12.58
CA ILE A 1110 -46.03 11.52 -13.90
C ILE A 1110 -45.43 10.12 -13.90
N TYR A 1111 -44.70 9.75 -12.85
CA TYR A 1111 -44.08 8.44 -12.72
C TYR A 1111 -45.13 7.32 -12.64
N GLU A 1112 -46.25 7.52 -11.94
CA GLU A 1112 -47.37 6.57 -11.88
C GLU A 1112 -47.96 6.26 -13.27
N VAL A 1113 -47.99 7.24 -14.17
CA VAL A 1113 -48.59 7.11 -15.51
C VAL A 1113 -47.60 6.62 -16.56
N THR A 1114 -46.33 6.99 -16.46
CA THR A 1114 -45.33 6.66 -17.50
C THR A 1114 -44.32 5.61 -17.07
N GLY A 1115 -44.19 5.32 -15.77
CA GLY A 1115 -43.26 4.31 -15.24
C GLY A 1115 -41.81 4.67 -15.52
N GLY A 1116 -41.55 5.93 -15.89
CA GLY A 1116 -40.26 6.40 -16.36
C GLY A 1116 -39.92 6.02 -17.82
N TRP A 1117 -40.83 5.41 -18.59
CA TRP A 1117 -40.54 5.00 -19.97
C TRP A 1117 -40.32 6.21 -20.89
N PRO A 1118 -39.16 6.34 -21.55
CA PRO A 1118 -38.87 7.45 -22.46
C PRO A 1118 -39.90 7.61 -23.58
N TYR A 1119 -40.43 6.51 -24.12
CA TYR A 1119 -41.50 6.54 -25.12
C TYR A 1119 -42.77 7.24 -24.60
N LEU A 1120 -43.26 6.84 -23.42
CA LEU A 1120 -44.46 7.43 -22.81
C LEU A 1120 -44.23 8.86 -22.33
N LEU A 1121 -43.02 9.16 -21.83
CA LEU A 1121 -42.62 10.53 -21.50
C LEU A 1121 -42.63 11.43 -22.74
N ASN A 1122 -42.16 10.97 -23.89
CA ASN A 1122 -42.22 11.73 -25.13
C ASN A 1122 -43.66 12.01 -25.58
N GLU A 1123 -44.57 11.05 -25.45
CA GLU A 1123 -46.00 11.27 -25.71
C GLU A 1123 -46.62 12.27 -24.72
N LEU A 1124 -46.27 12.18 -23.43
CA LEU A 1124 -46.65 13.18 -22.43
C LEU A 1124 -46.17 14.58 -22.82
N TRP A 1125 -44.92 14.72 -23.24
CA TRP A 1125 -44.33 16.00 -23.63
C TRP A 1125 -44.98 16.59 -24.88
N LYS A 1126 -45.46 15.75 -25.82
CA LYS A 1126 -46.26 16.21 -26.96
C LYS A 1126 -47.60 16.79 -26.52
N LEU A 1127 -48.28 16.15 -25.56
CA LEU A 1127 -49.56 16.63 -25.00
C LEU A 1127 -49.39 17.96 -24.22
N MET A 1128 -48.22 18.18 -23.62
CA MET A 1128 -47.89 19.43 -22.94
C MET A 1128 -47.57 20.62 -23.88
N LYS A 1129 -47.41 20.39 -25.19
CA LYS A 1129 -47.18 21.49 -26.15
C LYS A 1129 -48.42 22.38 -26.36
N ASP A 1130 -49.59 21.95 -25.89
CA ASP A 1130 -50.79 22.76 -25.88
C ASP A 1130 -50.68 23.87 -24.81
N PRO A 1131 -50.78 25.18 -25.19
CA PRO A 1131 -50.69 26.29 -24.25
C PRO A 1131 -51.67 26.24 -23.07
N ALA A 1132 -52.77 25.47 -23.17
CA ALA A 1132 -53.70 25.25 -22.06
C ALA A 1132 -53.15 24.33 -20.93
N ASN A 1133 -52.11 23.52 -21.22
CA ASN A 1133 -51.62 22.45 -20.34
C ASN A 1133 -50.24 22.73 -19.70
N ILE A 1134 -49.58 23.83 -20.07
CA ILE A 1134 -48.20 24.16 -19.65
C ILE A 1134 -48.09 24.42 -18.13
N GLN A 1135 -49.17 24.89 -17.49
CA GLN A 1135 -49.14 25.29 -16.08
C GLN A 1135 -49.32 24.14 -15.07
N ASP A 1136 -49.91 23.01 -15.47
CA ASP A 1136 -50.14 21.86 -14.58
C ASP A 1136 -49.97 20.52 -15.33
N PRO A 1137 -48.81 19.86 -15.19
CA PRO A 1137 -48.50 18.60 -15.90
C PRO A 1137 -49.33 17.39 -15.42
N ARG A 1138 -50.15 17.51 -14.37
CA ARG A 1138 -51.03 16.42 -13.91
C ARG A 1138 -52.19 16.14 -14.87
N LYS A 1139 -52.78 17.20 -15.47
CA LYS A 1139 -53.88 17.08 -16.44
C LYS A 1139 -53.50 16.30 -17.71
N PRO A 1140 -52.36 16.60 -18.39
CA PRO A 1140 -51.92 15.79 -19.52
C PRO A 1140 -51.47 14.38 -19.12
N ALA A 1141 -51.02 14.16 -17.89
CA ALA A 1141 -50.76 12.81 -17.37
C ALA A 1141 -52.05 12.00 -17.22
N ASP A 1142 -53.12 12.58 -16.67
CA ASP A 1142 -54.42 11.90 -16.60
C ASP A 1142 -54.99 11.60 -18.00
N LEU A 1143 -54.85 12.55 -18.93
CA LEU A 1143 -55.23 12.34 -20.34
C LEU A 1143 -54.40 11.23 -21.01
N LEU A 1144 -53.10 11.14 -20.72
CA LEU A 1144 -52.26 10.06 -21.24
C LEU A 1144 -52.68 8.70 -20.65
N LYS A 1145 -53.04 8.65 -19.37
CA LYS A 1145 -53.56 7.44 -18.71
C LYS A 1145 -54.85 6.95 -19.38
N GLU A 1146 -55.78 7.87 -19.69
CA GLU A 1146 -57.02 7.57 -20.42
C GLU A 1146 -56.72 7.09 -21.86
N ARG A 1147 -55.84 7.77 -22.58
CA ARG A 1147 -55.46 7.39 -23.96
C ARG A 1147 -54.74 6.05 -24.04
N LEU A 1148 -53.87 5.75 -23.08
CA LEU A 1148 -53.25 4.43 -22.92
C LEU A 1148 -54.30 3.37 -22.60
N ALA A 1149 -55.33 3.72 -21.83
CA ALA A 1149 -56.37 2.78 -21.47
C ALA A 1149 -57.30 2.42 -22.64
N ASP A 1150 -57.64 3.39 -23.48
CA ASP A 1150 -58.54 3.27 -24.63
C ASP A 1150 -57.81 2.98 -25.96
N ASN A 1151 -56.48 2.86 -25.93
CA ASN A 1151 -55.61 2.77 -27.10
C ASN A 1151 -55.90 3.86 -28.16
N ALA A 1152 -56.22 5.06 -27.68
CA ALA A 1152 -56.44 6.21 -28.55
C ALA A 1152 -55.14 6.56 -29.28
N ASP A 1153 -55.25 6.89 -30.57
CA ASP A 1153 -54.12 7.19 -31.46
C ASP A 1153 -53.10 6.02 -31.64
N GLY A 1154 -53.43 4.80 -31.21
CA GLY A 1154 -52.55 3.62 -31.32
C GLY A 1154 -51.35 3.64 -30.35
N ILE A 1155 -51.43 4.44 -29.28
CA ILE A 1155 -50.31 4.64 -28.33
C ILE A 1155 -49.95 3.33 -27.59
N ALA A 1156 -50.95 2.52 -27.21
CA ALA A 1156 -50.71 1.28 -26.49
C ALA A 1156 -50.07 0.22 -27.39
N ASP A 1157 -50.56 0.08 -28.63
CA ASP A 1157 -49.97 -0.81 -29.64
C ASP A 1157 -48.54 -0.38 -30.02
N GLY A 1158 -48.32 0.93 -30.17
CA GLY A 1158 -47.00 1.49 -30.44
C GLY A 1158 -46.02 1.28 -29.29
N PHE A 1159 -46.48 1.40 -28.04
CA PHE A 1159 -45.67 1.11 -26.86
C PHE A 1159 -45.32 -0.39 -26.75
N LEU A 1160 -46.29 -1.29 -27.01
CA LEU A 1160 -46.05 -2.73 -27.03
C LEU A 1160 -45.00 -3.13 -28.08
N ALA A 1161 -45.14 -2.61 -29.31
CA ALA A 1161 -44.14 -2.81 -30.34
C ALA A 1161 -42.76 -2.27 -29.93
N ALA A 1162 -42.73 -1.13 -29.22
CA ALA A 1162 -41.50 -0.53 -28.75
C ALA A 1162 -40.81 -1.30 -27.61
N LEU A 1163 -41.56 -2.07 -26.80
CA LEU A 1163 -41.01 -2.92 -25.75
C LEU A 1163 -40.23 -4.13 -26.32
N GLY A 1164 -40.57 -4.60 -27.53
CA GLY A 1164 -39.90 -5.71 -28.18
C GLY A 1164 -40.20 -7.10 -27.59
N VAL A 1165 -41.26 -7.22 -26.78
CA VAL A 1165 -41.65 -8.49 -26.13
C VAL A 1165 -42.03 -9.56 -27.16
N ASP A 1166 -42.60 -9.16 -28.29
CA ASP A 1166 -42.99 -10.06 -29.40
C ASP A 1166 -41.78 -10.70 -30.10
N GLU A 1167 -40.59 -10.12 -29.98
CA GLU A 1167 -39.34 -10.65 -30.55
C GLU A 1167 -38.70 -11.74 -29.65
N VAL A 1168 -39.17 -11.86 -28.41
CA VAL A 1168 -38.69 -12.84 -27.43
C VAL A 1168 -39.49 -14.14 -27.53
N GLU A 1169 -38.80 -15.28 -27.52
CA GLU A 1169 -39.45 -16.59 -27.57
C GLU A 1169 -40.33 -16.80 -26.32
N CYS A 1170 -41.65 -16.91 -26.52
CA CYS A 1170 -42.66 -16.96 -25.45
C CYS A 1170 -42.62 -15.77 -24.47
N GLY A 1171 -42.15 -14.59 -24.90
CA GLY A 1171 -42.04 -13.40 -24.06
C GLY A 1171 -43.37 -12.95 -23.46
N LEU A 1172 -44.45 -12.97 -24.24
CA LEU A 1172 -45.82 -12.64 -23.78
C LEU A 1172 -46.30 -13.60 -22.68
N GLU A 1173 -46.09 -14.90 -22.89
CA GLU A 1173 -46.46 -15.93 -21.92
C GLU A 1173 -45.66 -15.79 -20.61
N MET A 1174 -44.36 -15.46 -20.69
CA MET A 1174 -43.53 -15.20 -19.50
C MET A 1174 -43.99 -13.96 -18.74
N VAL A 1175 -44.29 -12.86 -19.44
CA VAL A 1175 -44.79 -11.64 -18.79
C VAL A 1175 -46.13 -11.90 -18.09
N ASN A 1176 -47.04 -12.65 -18.71
CA ASN A 1176 -48.30 -13.02 -18.07
C ASN A 1176 -48.11 -13.93 -16.85
N MET A 1177 -47.13 -14.84 -16.89
CA MET A 1177 -46.76 -15.67 -15.73
C MET A 1177 -46.35 -14.81 -14.52
N PHE A 1178 -45.39 -13.89 -14.69
CA PHE A 1178 -44.95 -13.00 -13.61
C PHE A 1178 -46.04 -12.03 -13.15
N LYS A 1179 -46.97 -11.67 -14.04
CA LYS A 1179 -48.13 -10.86 -13.66
C LYS A 1179 -49.11 -11.61 -12.74
N GLU A 1180 -49.35 -12.90 -13.01
CA GLU A 1180 -50.29 -13.72 -12.22
C GLU A 1180 -49.67 -14.23 -10.91
N LEU A 1181 -48.41 -14.65 -10.95
CA LEU A 1181 -47.71 -15.24 -9.81
C LEU A 1181 -46.99 -14.20 -8.93
N GLY A 1182 -46.80 -12.97 -9.43
CA GLY A 1182 -46.05 -11.92 -8.76
C GLY A 1182 -44.54 -12.09 -8.89
N SER A 1183 -43.80 -11.63 -7.89
CA SER A 1183 -42.34 -11.71 -7.87
C SER A 1183 -41.88 -13.16 -7.67
N ILE A 1184 -40.98 -13.64 -8.53
CA ILE A 1184 -40.45 -15.02 -8.50
C ILE A 1184 -38.93 -14.98 -8.38
N SER A 1185 -38.37 -15.70 -7.43
CA SER A 1185 -36.92 -15.85 -7.28
C SER A 1185 -36.30 -16.57 -8.49
N ARG A 1186 -35.08 -16.19 -8.90
CA ARG A 1186 -34.35 -16.83 -10.02
C ARG A 1186 -34.24 -18.36 -9.87
N ASN A 1187 -34.19 -18.87 -8.63
CA ASN A 1187 -34.09 -20.30 -8.33
C ASN A 1187 -35.44 -21.04 -8.41
N GLU A 1188 -36.56 -20.32 -8.41
CA GLU A 1188 -37.93 -20.86 -8.37
C GLU A 1188 -38.64 -20.73 -9.72
N ILE A 1189 -37.97 -20.18 -10.74
CA ILE A 1189 -38.54 -19.96 -12.08
C ILE A 1189 -39.07 -21.25 -12.72
N ASP A 1190 -38.32 -22.35 -12.60
CA ASP A 1190 -38.73 -23.65 -13.14
C ASP A 1190 -40.03 -24.16 -12.46
N ASP A 1191 -40.26 -23.81 -11.20
CA ASP A 1191 -41.48 -24.17 -10.47
C ASP A 1191 -42.62 -23.18 -10.72
N GLY A 1192 -42.30 -21.91 -10.97
CA GLY A 1192 -43.25 -20.90 -11.47
C GLY A 1192 -43.84 -21.27 -12.82
N ILE A 1193 -43.02 -21.75 -13.77
CA ILE A 1193 -43.47 -22.20 -15.09
C ILE A 1193 -44.44 -23.40 -14.97
N LYS A 1194 -44.12 -24.37 -14.11
CA LYS A 1194 -45.00 -25.53 -13.84
C LYS A 1194 -46.32 -25.12 -13.22
N THR A 1195 -46.30 -24.12 -12.34
CA THR A 1195 -47.48 -23.65 -11.60
C THR A 1195 -48.42 -22.86 -12.51
N TYR A 1196 -47.90 -22.05 -13.42
CA TYR A 1196 -48.70 -21.31 -14.40
C TYR A 1196 -49.30 -22.22 -15.48
N GLY A 1197 -48.62 -23.34 -15.82
CA GLY A 1197 -49.23 -24.43 -16.59
C GLY A 1197 -49.48 -24.15 -18.08
N ASN A 1198 -48.78 -23.15 -18.66
CA ASN A 1198 -48.90 -22.82 -20.08
C ASN A 1198 -48.12 -23.82 -20.96
N ALA A 1199 -48.79 -24.45 -21.93
CA ALA A 1199 -48.20 -25.48 -22.79
C ALA A 1199 -46.95 -25.00 -23.55
N LYS A 1200 -46.90 -23.73 -23.98
CA LYS A 1200 -45.74 -23.20 -24.72
C LYS A 1200 -44.51 -22.97 -23.83
N LEU A 1201 -44.72 -22.58 -22.57
CA LEU A 1201 -43.64 -22.40 -21.60
C LEU A 1201 -43.09 -23.73 -21.09
N LEU A 1202 -43.95 -24.75 -20.98
CA LEU A 1202 -43.56 -26.11 -20.57
C LEU A 1202 -42.73 -26.84 -21.65
N ASP A 1203 -42.91 -26.48 -22.93
CA ASP A 1203 -42.19 -27.07 -24.06
C ASP A 1203 -40.81 -26.42 -24.32
N LEU A 1204 -40.47 -25.33 -23.60
CA LEU A 1204 -39.18 -24.64 -23.74
C LEU A 1204 -38.06 -25.36 -22.97
N SER A 1205 -36.87 -25.44 -23.58
CA SER A 1205 -35.68 -25.92 -22.87
C SER A 1205 -35.22 -24.92 -21.81
N ARG A 1206 -34.57 -25.41 -20.74
CA ARG A 1206 -34.06 -24.57 -19.65
C ARG A 1206 -33.12 -23.46 -20.13
N GLU A 1207 -32.29 -23.75 -21.13
CA GLU A 1207 -31.41 -22.75 -21.78
C GLU A 1207 -32.21 -21.64 -22.45
N LYS A 1208 -33.26 -21.98 -23.22
CA LYS A 1208 -34.11 -20.99 -23.89
C LYS A 1208 -34.94 -20.16 -22.91
N VAL A 1209 -35.35 -20.77 -21.79
CA VAL A 1209 -35.99 -20.06 -20.69
C VAL A 1209 -35.02 -19.01 -20.13
N GLY A 1210 -33.77 -19.39 -19.84
CA GLY A 1210 -32.72 -18.46 -19.39
C GLY A 1210 -32.47 -17.30 -20.36
N VAL A 1211 -32.32 -17.60 -21.66
CA VAL A 1211 -32.15 -16.60 -22.73
C VAL A 1211 -33.31 -15.60 -22.75
N SER A 1212 -34.55 -16.08 -22.67
CA SER A 1212 -35.75 -15.25 -22.76
C SER A 1212 -35.91 -14.36 -21.52
N LEU A 1213 -35.57 -14.88 -20.34
CA LEU A 1213 -35.58 -14.11 -19.09
C LEU A 1213 -34.54 -13.00 -19.10
N GLU A 1214 -33.30 -13.31 -19.44
CA GLU A 1214 -32.23 -12.31 -19.51
C GLU A 1214 -32.55 -11.27 -20.59
N THR A 1215 -33.10 -11.68 -21.73
CA THR A 1215 -33.55 -10.75 -22.78
C THR A 1215 -34.64 -9.80 -22.26
N LEU A 1216 -35.68 -10.30 -21.60
CA LEU A 1216 -36.76 -9.46 -21.03
C LEU A 1216 -36.26 -8.55 -19.91
N HIS A 1217 -35.29 -9.02 -19.12
CA HIS A 1217 -34.63 -8.22 -18.09
C HIS A 1217 -33.81 -7.07 -18.71
N ARG A 1218 -32.98 -7.35 -19.73
CA ARG A 1218 -32.23 -6.32 -20.47
C ARG A 1218 -33.12 -5.32 -21.20
N LEU A 1219 -34.34 -5.72 -21.59
CA LEU A 1219 -35.35 -4.83 -22.17
C LEU A 1219 -36.08 -3.94 -21.14
N ASN A 1220 -35.77 -4.06 -19.84
CA ASN A 1220 -36.45 -3.41 -18.70
C ASN A 1220 -37.91 -3.84 -18.51
N VAL A 1221 -38.35 -4.96 -19.11
CA VAL A 1221 -39.71 -5.50 -18.95
C VAL A 1221 -39.82 -6.26 -17.63
N LEU A 1222 -38.77 -7.00 -17.28
CA LEU A 1222 -38.58 -7.61 -15.95
C LEU A 1222 -37.61 -6.78 -15.11
N VAL A 1223 -38.00 -6.51 -13.87
CA VAL A 1223 -37.24 -5.70 -12.90
C VAL A 1223 -36.95 -6.54 -11.65
N GLU A 1224 -35.80 -6.33 -11.03
CA GLU A 1224 -35.47 -6.99 -9.75
C GLU A 1224 -36.13 -6.26 -8.56
N SER A 1225 -36.73 -7.05 -7.68
CA SER A 1225 -37.35 -6.65 -6.42
C SER A 1225 -36.74 -7.42 -5.24
N GLU A 1226 -37.00 -7.00 -4.00
CA GLU A 1226 -36.52 -7.72 -2.80
C GLU A 1226 -36.99 -9.19 -2.73
N ALA A 1227 -38.07 -9.54 -3.45
CA ALA A 1227 -38.64 -10.89 -3.48
C ALA A 1227 -38.25 -11.72 -4.72
N GLY A 1228 -37.55 -11.14 -5.70
CA GLY A 1228 -37.23 -11.79 -6.97
C GLY A 1228 -37.50 -10.91 -8.21
N LEU A 1229 -37.59 -11.53 -9.39
CA LEU A 1229 -37.94 -10.85 -10.64
C LEU A 1229 -39.45 -10.61 -10.71
N GLU A 1230 -39.85 -9.41 -11.11
CA GLU A 1230 -41.25 -9.03 -11.34
C GLU A 1230 -41.41 -8.26 -12.66
N VAL A 1231 -42.63 -8.24 -13.22
CA VAL A 1231 -42.91 -7.44 -14.42
C VAL A 1231 -43.19 -6.00 -14.04
N GLU A 1232 -42.64 -5.07 -14.81
CA GLU A 1232 -42.91 -3.64 -14.65
C GLU A 1232 -44.41 -3.34 -14.80
N ALA A 1233 -44.98 -2.60 -13.84
CA ALA A 1233 -46.42 -2.44 -13.67
C ALA A 1233 -47.16 -1.88 -14.90
N ILE A 1234 -46.54 -0.96 -15.64
CA ILE A 1234 -47.16 -0.36 -16.83
C ILE A 1234 -47.06 -1.29 -18.02
N ALA A 1235 -45.90 -1.94 -18.23
CA ALA A 1235 -45.77 -3.02 -19.21
C ALA A 1235 -46.81 -4.13 -18.96
N ALA A 1236 -46.98 -4.59 -17.72
CA ALA A 1236 -47.98 -5.58 -17.32
C ALA A 1236 -49.44 -5.13 -17.60
N GLY A 1237 -49.70 -3.84 -17.40
CA GLY A 1237 -51.01 -3.21 -17.61
C GLY A 1237 -51.41 -3.14 -19.08
N VAL A 1238 -50.46 -2.84 -19.96
CA VAL A 1238 -50.68 -2.76 -21.41
C VAL A 1238 -50.72 -4.15 -22.05
N ILE A 1239 -49.83 -5.06 -21.64
CA ILE A 1239 -49.76 -6.44 -22.17
C ILE A 1239 -51.02 -7.24 -21.86
N GLY A 1240 -51.58 -7.12 -20.65
CA GLY A 1240 -52.76 -7.90 -20.27
C GLY A 1240 -54.10 -7.42 -20.83
N LYS A 1241 -54.11 -6.40 -21.69
CA LYS A 1241 -55.30 -5.99 -22.48
C LYS A 1241 -55.32 -6.62 -23.87
N ARG A 1242 -54.22 -7.27 -24.26
CA ARG A 1242 -54.08 -8.10 -25.45
C ARG A 1242 -54.44 -9.54 -25.10
#